data_AF-A0A960F172-F1
#
_entry.id   AF-A0A960F172-F1
#
_cell.length_a   1.000
_cell.length_b   1.000
_cell.length_c   1.000
_cell.angle_alpha   90.00
_cell.angle_beta   90.00
_cell.angle_gamma   90.00
#
_symmetry.space_group_name_H-M   'P 1'
#
loop_
_entity.id
_entity.type
_entity.pdbx_description
1 polymer ?
#
loop_
_entity_poly.entity_id
_entity_poly.type
_entity_poly.pdbx_seq_one_letter_code
_entity_poly.pdbx_strand_id
1 'polypeptide(L)'
;MTTTRRKRRGNELRAVSVRAALGAGLAGGVVAVIGGPRPTGVVAWDVLLVIGTVTAAAWASATAPWWALILTPGCLALAAPTWWGVPLAAALAGVAAVIGVRRVSWGWARGAIIATVAAAGAHAGNRWAFGATSLLVAGAVTVAAVAGVRRRPSFVRRRAWLALGAVGGMAGAAVLVAVLGMLSARGDLREGERLGRLGLAQAQRGDTDAARASLRDAADAFGRAHDTLGAAWMLPGRAVPVLAQHQRALTDLSAAAGPAIGDASDALAEVDTSRLEMVDGAFDLDGIRALDGPFARLSTAVRSLAASTDAIDRGWLVGPLQTRLDGVGEELARNQRLLDNAEDAVRLAPDLLGATATRHYFVAFMTPAESRGLGGFMGNWAEITVAGGRIEMTAFGTDEDLNRGGAEPDGRVLTGPAEFVDHYGQFGFVQADGTTSLVPWKNITMPADFPTVAGAIAGLYPQSGGRELDGVFAVDIAGIAALMKLTGPVRVDGLNRPLNANTVEDFLLKDQYLLERDERADMLDAIARTVVDALLTTTLPEPTQLARTLGPLVPARHLMAWSPRSDEQALFTALGMDGAVSTWLAAGSGDHGVAVARNNAAANKLDVYVPMEVTDDATGATIRLENTADIAALPDYVDGNPLGLPEGTARTRFTVYTLTPVAGFTRDGAVLPVSSGQEAGAFAYTFVLDLAPGEATTIRLEWAL
;
A
#
# COMPACT_ATOMS: atom_id res chain seq x y z
N MET A 1 57.75 -62.70 50.97
CA MET A 1 56.36 -62.34 51.35
C MET A 1 56.47 -61.00 52.06
N THR A 2 55.84 -59.87 51.72
CA THR A 2 54.58 -59.56 51.04
C THR A 2 54.64 -58.06 50.76
N THR A 3 54.44 -57.62 49.52
CA THR A 3 54.09 -56.21 49.22
C THR A 3 52.99 -56.19 48.17
N THR A 4 51.94 -55.48 48.55
CA THR A 4 50.58 -55.54 48.05
C THR A 4 50.42 -54.80 46.73
N ARG A 5 49.91 -55.53 45.73
CA ARG A 5 49.38 -55.01 44.46
C ARG A 5 48.28 -53.97 44.75
N ARG A 6 48.60 -52.68 44.58
CA ARG A 6 47.61 -51.60 44.53
C ARG A 6 46.85 -51.72 43.20
N LYS A 7 45.64 -52.27 43.25
CA LYS A 7 44.66 -52.37 42.15
C LYS A 7 44.54 -51.01 41.42
N ARG A 8 44.90 -50.99 40.14
CA ARG A 8 44.44 -50.00 39.14
C ARG A 8 42.90 -50.08 39.07
N ARG A 9 42.21 -49.30 39.91
CA ARG A 9 40.81 -48.89 39.68
C ARG A 9 40.85 -47.68 38.75
N GLY A 10 40.72 -47.90 37.45
CA GLY A 10 40.73 -46.83 36.46
C GLY A 10 39.84 -47.16 35.26
N ASN A 11 38.63 -46.57 35.26
CA ASN A 11 37.85 -46.22 34.07
C ASN A 11 37.50 -47.31 33.03
N GLU A 12 37.00 -48.47 33.47
CA GLU A 12 36.03 -49.19 32.64
C GLU A 12 34.65 -48.56 32.87
N LEU A 13 34.21 -47.69 31.94
CA LEU A 13 32.79 -47.40 31.83
C LEU A 13 32.09 -48.72 31.55
N ARG A 14 31.48 -49.33 32.58
CA ARG A 14 30.67 -50.55 32.43
C ARG A 14 29.76 -50.37 31.22
N ALA A 15 29.74 -51.33 30.29
CA ALA A 15 28.94 -51.27 29.07
C ALA A 15 27.47 -50.85 29.31
N VAL A 16 26.94 -51.19 30.49
CA VAL A 16 25.63 -50.76 31.02
C VAL A 16 25.46 -49.23 31.05
N SER A 17 26.48 -48.48 31.48
CA SER A 17 26.44 -47.01 31.56
C SER A 17 26.41 -46.32 30.19
N VAL A 18 26.98 -46.96 29.16
CA VAL A 18 26.96 -46.45 27.78
C VAL A 18 25.61 -46.72 27.13
N ARG A 19 25.03 -47.91 27.34
CA ARG A 19 23.67 -48.25 26.86
C ARG A 19 22.60 -47.35 27.49
N ALA A 20 22.73 -47.05 28.79
CA ALA A 20 21.82 -46.15 29.48
C ALA A 20 21.93 -44.69 28.98
N ALA A 21 23.13 -44.21 28.64
CA ALA A 21 23.30 -42.89 28.01
C ALA A 21 22.69 -42.81 26.61
N LEU A 22 22.78 -43.89 25.82
CA LEU A 22 22.10 -43.99 24.52
C LEU A 22 20.58 -44.02 24.68
N GLY A 23 20.05 -44.77 25.66
CA GLY A 23 18.62 -44.77 25.97
C GLY A 23 18.09 -43.40 26.39
N ALA A 24 18.84 -42.68 27.23
CA ALA A 24 18.50 -41.30 27.60
C ALA A 24 18.54 -40.35 26.39
N GLY A 25 19.53 -40.52 25.50
CA GLY A 25 19.63 -39.78 24.24
C GLY A 25 18.47 -40.02 23.29
N LEU A 26 18.05 -41.29 23.11
CA LEU A 26 16.88 -41.64 22.29
C LEU A 26 15.59 -41.04 22.86
N ALA A 27 15.36 -41.19 24.16
CA ALA A 27 14.18 -40.62 24.83
C ALA A 27 14.16 -39.09 24.74
N GLY A 28 15.28 -38.42 25.01
CA GLY A 28 15.39 -36.96 24.85
C GLY A 28 15.25 -36.51 23.40
N GLY A 29 15.73 -37.30 22.44
CA GLY A 29 15.53 -37.06 21.01
C GLY A 29 14.06 -37.11 20.60
N VAL A 30 13.30 -38.11 21.08
CA VAL A 30 11.85 -38.20 20.86
C VAL A 30 11.12 -37.01 21.48
N VAL A 31 11.47 -36.63 22.71
CA VAL A 31 10.92 -35.43 23.36
C VAL A 31 11.26 -34.18 22.55
N ALA A 32 12.49 -34.04 22.06
CA ALA A 32 12.90 -32.91 21.23
C ALA A 32 12.07 -32.82 19.94
N VAL A 33 11.80 -33.95 19.27
CA VAL A 33 10.96 -34.03 18.07
C VAL A 33 9.51 -33.60 18.34
N ILE A 34 8.94 -33.98 19.49
CA ILE A 34 7.58 -33.55 19.89
C ILE A 34 7.50 -32.02 19.99
N GLY A 35 8.61 -31.35 20.30
CA GLY A 35 8.71 -29.89 20.29
C GLY A 35 8.62 -29.22 18.93
N GLY A 36 8.55 -30.00 17.84
CA GLY A 36 8.41 -29.49 16.48
C GLY A 36 9.63 -28.81 15.84
N PRO A 37 10.91 -29.00 16.27
CA PRO A 37 12.03 -28.41 15.54
C PRO A 37 12.09 -29.00 14.13
N ARG A 38 12.04 -28.12 13.12
CA ARG A 38 12.11 -28.47 11.69
C ARG A 38 13.32 -27.82 11.02
N PRO A 39 14.55 -28.20 11.41
CA PRO A 39 15.76 -27.52 10.93
C PRO A 39 15.96 -27.61 9.41
N THR A 40 15.48 -28.69 8.80
CA THR A 40 15.47 -28.89 7.35
C THR A 40 14.08 -28.73 6.73
N GLY A 41 13.02 -28.85 7.52
CA GLY A 41 11.61 -28.80 7.10
C GLY A 41 11.10 -30.06 6.41
N VAL A 42 11.94 -31.10 6.28
CA VAL A 42 11.51 -32.43 5.84
C VAL A 42 11.26 -33.28 7.07
N VAL A 43 9.98 -33.49 7.42
CA VAL A 43 9.57 -34.11 8.69
C VAL A 43 10.33 -35.42 8.98
N ALA A 44 10.36 -36.35 8.01
CA ALA A 44 11.03 -37.64 8.20
C ALA A 44 12.54 -37.50 8.47
N TRP A 45 13.20 -36.56 7.79
CA TRP A 45 14.63 -36.32 7.97
C TRP A 45 14.93 -35.56 9.25
N ASP A 46 14.11 -34.56 9.60
CA ASP A 46 14.23 -33.82 10.85
C ASP A 46 14.10 -34.73 12.07
N VAL A 47 13.17 -35.70 12.04
CA VAL A 47 13.04 -36.71 13.10
C VAL A 47 14.34 -37.50 13.27
N LEU A 48 14.92 -37.99 12.17
CA LEU A 48 16.17 -38.76 12.22
C LEU A 48 17.36 -37.90 12.66
N LEU A 49 17.46 -36.68 12.14
CA LEU A 49 18.55 -35.75 12.42
C LEU A 49 18.53 -35.31 13.88
N VAL A 50 17.36 -34.96 14.42
CA VAL A 50 17.19 -34.55 15.82
C VAL A 50 17.50 -35.71 16.76
N ILE A 51 16.86 -36.88 16.57
CA ILE A 51 17.10 -38.05 17.42
C ILE A 51 18.56 -38.49 17.36
N GLY A 52 19.14 -38.56 16.16
CA GLY A 52 20.53 -38.94 15.94
C GLY A 52 21.51 -37.97 16.62
N THR A 53 21.29 -36.67 16.47
CA THR A 53 22.17 -35.63 17.05
C THR A 53 22.10 -35.61 18.57
N VAL A 54 20.89 -35.67 19.16
CA VAL A 54 20.71 -35.72 20.61
C VAL A 54 21.32 -37.00 21.20
N THR A 55 21.13 -38.14 20.54
CA THR A 55 21.70 -39.42 20.96
C THR A 55 23.22 -39.42 20.89
N ALA A 56 23.80 -38.90 19.81
CA ALA A 56 25.24 -38.76 19.64
C ALA A 56 25.85 -37.81 20.70
N ALA A 57 25.19 -36.68 20.98
CA ALA A 57 25.63 -35.73 22.00
C ALA A 57 25.56 -36.31 23.41
N ALA A 58 24.49 -37.05 23.75
CA ALA A 58 24.36 -37.75 25.03
C ALA A 58 25.43 -38.83 25.21
N TRP A 59 25.72 -39.60 24.16
CA TRP A 59 26.79 -40.60 24.17
C TRP A 59 28.19 -39.99 24.32
N ALA A 60 28.47 -38.92 23.57
CA ALA A 60 29.75 -38.21 23.59
C ALA A 60 30.02 -37.58 24.96
N SER A 61 28.99 -37.00 25.57
CA SER A 61 29.06 -36.31 26.87
C SER A 61 28.99 -37.23 28.10
N ALA A 62 28.73 -38.53 27.94
CA ALA A 62 28.68 -39.47 29.06
C ALA A 62 29.99 -39.56 29.88
N THR A 63 31.10 -39.08 29.32
CA THR A 63 32.42 -38.96 29.98
C THR A 63 32.86 -37.53 30.26
N ALA A 64 32.01 -36.54 30.01
CA ALA A 64 32.32 -35.13 30.18
C ALA A 64 32.67 -34.78 31.64
N PRO A 65 33.55 -33.80 31.88
CA PRO A 65 33.74 -33.22 33.20
C PRO A 65 32.46 -32.55 33.70
N TRP A 66 32.28 -32.54 35.02
CA TRP A 66 31.14 -31.89 35.69
C TRP A 66 31.04 -30.40 35.36
N TRP A 67 32.17 -29.68 35.23
CA TRP A 67 32.16 -28.26 34.85
C TRP A 67 31.60 -28.04 33.44
N ALA A 68 31.88 -28.93 32.48
CA ALA A 68 31.35 -28.82 31.13
C ALA A 68 29.84 -29.11 31.10
N LEU A 69 29.35 -29.95 32.02
CA LEU A 69 27.93 -30.22 32.17
C LEU A 69 27.18 -29.05 32.81
N ILE A 70 27.80 -28.29 33.73
CA ILE A 70 27.18 -27.08 34.32
C ILE A 70 27.02 -25.96 33.30
N LEU A 71 27.94 -25.84 32.33
CA LEU A 71 27.81 -24.85 31.26
C LEU A 71 26.53 -25.03 30.43
N THR A 72 26.09 -26.28 30.23
CA THR A 72 24.95 -26.57 29.34
C THR A 72 23.59 -26.07 29.86
N PRO A 73 23.16 -26.31 31.11
CA PRO A 73 21.97 -25.68 31.67
C PRO A 73 22.10 -24.16 31.83
N GLY A 74 23.29 -23.64 32.10
CA GLY A 74 23.51 -22.19 32.19
C GLY A 74 23.19 -21.48 30.87
N CYS A 75 23.68 -22.03 29.75
CA CYS A 75 23.33 -21.52 28.41
C CYS A 75 21.85 -21.70 28.07
N LEU A 76 21.20 -22.79 28.52
CA LEU A 76 19.76 -22.97 28.37
C LEU A 76 18.96 -21.92 29.14
N ALA A 77 19.33 -21.60 30.38
CA ALA A 77 18.66 -20.58 31.19
C ALA A 77 18.74 -19.19 30.56
N LEU A 78 19.88 -18.87 29.93
CA LEU A 78 20.08 -17.62 29.18
C LEU A 78 19.28 -17.59 27.87
N ALA A 79 19.25 -18.72 27.14
CA ALA A 79 18.59 -18.81 25.83
C ALA A 79 17.07 -19.01 25.91
N ALA A 80 16.56 -19.56 27.01
CA ALA A 80 15.17 -20.00 27.16
C ALA A 80 14.57 -19.56 28.52
N PRO A 81 14.34 -18.26 28.78
CA PRO A 81 13.62 -17.84 29.98
C PRO A 81 12.12 -18.07 29.75
N THR A 82 11.73 -19.34 29.74
CA THR A 82 10.37 -19.80 30.00
C THR A 82 10.20 -19.92 31.52
N TRP A 83 8.96 -19.83 32.00
CA TRP A 83 8.66 -19.95 33.44
C TRP A 83 9.20 -21.25 34.06
N TRP A 84 9.39 -22.30 33.23
CA TRP A 84 9.96 -23.59 33.63
C TRP A 84 11.47 -23.75 33.29
N GLY A 85 12.03 -22.93 32.40
CA GLY A 85 13.39 -23.11 31.87
C GLY A 85 14.49 -22.86 32.89
N VAL A 86 14.36 -21.80 33.70
CA VAL A 86 15.29 -21.47 34.79
C VAL A 86 15.30 -22.52 35.91
N PRO A 87 14.15 -22.95 36.48
CA PRO A 87 14.15 -23.99 37.51
C PRO A 87 14.64 -25.35 36.98
N LEU A 88 14.32 -25.71 35.74
CA LEU A 88 14.88 -26.91 35.09
C LEU A 88 16.40 -26.81 34.97
N ALA A 89 16.93 -25.68 34.51
CA ALA A 89 18.35 -25.46 34.38
C ALA A 89 19.09 -25.55 35.72
N ALA A 90 18.52 -24.96 36.78
CA ALA A 90 19.05 -25.05 38.15
C ALA A 90 19.08 -26.50 38.66
N ALA A 91 18.02 -27.27 38.43
CA ALA A 91 17.96 -28.69 38.80
C ALA A 91 19.04 -29.51 38.09
N LEU A 92 19.20 -29.34 36.77
CA LEU A 92 20.22 -30.03 35.98
C LEU A 92 21.64 -29.64 36.39
N ALA A 93 21.89 -28.36 36.67
CA ALA A 93 23.18 -27.88 37.19
C ALA A 93 23.49 -28.46 38.58
N GLY A 94 22.48 -28.60 39.45
CA GLY A 94 22.60 -29.27 40.74
C GLY A 94 23.02 -30.74 40.61
N VAL A 95 22.41 -31.49 39.69
CA VAL A 95 22.81 -32.88 39.41
C VAL A 95 24.24 -32.95 38.88
N ALA A 96 24.63 -32.04 37.98
CA ALA A 96 26.00 -31.95 37.48
C ALA A 96 27.02 -31.64 38.59
N ALA A 97 26.68 -30.73 39.51
CA ALA A 97 27.50 -30.39 40.67
C ALA A 97 27.67 -31.60 41.61
N VAL A 98 26.60 -32.33 41.91
CA VAL A 98 26.64 -33.56 42.74
C VAL A 98 27.57 -34.61 42.12
N ILE A 99 27.52 -34.80 40.80
CA ILE A 99 28.44 -35.70 40.06
C ILE A 99 29.90 -35.27 40.28
N GLY A 100 30.18 -33.96 40.28
CA GLY A 100 31.50 -33.39 40.53
C GLY A 100 31.98 -33.57 41.97
N VAL A 101 31.18 -33.11 42.94
CA VAL A 101 31.50 -33.12 44.38
C VAL A 101 31.66 -34.56 44.90
N ARG A 102 30.74 -35.46 44.56
CA ARG A 102 30.79 -36.86 45.00
C ARG A 102 31.73 -37.74 44.16
N ARG A 103 32.35 -37.19 43.11
CA ARG A 103 33.24 -37.89 42.15
C ARG A 103 32.63 -39.18 41.60
N VAL A 104 31.34 -39.17 41.27
CA VAL A 104 30.59 -40.36 40.85
C VAL A 104 30.60 -40.51 39.32
N SER A 105 30.69 -41.75 38.82
CA SER A 105 30.75 -42.08 37.38
C SER A 105 29.38 -42.44 36.77
N TRP A 106 28.35 -41.63 37.01
CA TRP A 106 27.01 -41.83 36.44
C TRP A 106 26.93 -41.39 34.97
N GLY A 107 27.43 -42.22 34.05
CA GLY A 107 27.37 -41.95 32.61
C GLY A 107 25.95 -41.70 32.07
N TRP A 108 24.95 -42.39 32.65
CA TRP A 108 23.54 -42.22 32.29
C TRP A 108 22.99 -40.84 32.68
N ALA A 109 23.32 -40.34 33.88
CA ALA A 109 22.86 -39.03 34.36
C ALA A 109 23.48 -37.88 33.54
N ARG A 110 24.75 -38.03 33.13
CA ARG A 110 25.42 -37.07 32.23
C ARG A 110 24.78 -37.03 30.85
N GLY A 111 24.44 -38.21 30.29
CA GLY A 111 23.71 -38.31 29.04
C GLY A 111 22.31 -37.71 29.12
N ALA A 112 21.60 -37.97 30.22
CA ALA A 112 20.26 -37.41 30.48
C ALA A 112 20.29 -35.88 30.57
N ILE A 113 21.26 -35.27 31.27
CA ILE A 113 21.40 -33.80 31.33
C ILE A 113 21.50 -33.20 29.92
N ILE A 114 22.37 -33.74 29.07
CA ILE A 114 22.56 -33.22 27.71
C ILE A 114 21.34 -33.47 26.84
N ALA A 115 20.70 -34.64 26.96
CA ALA A 115 19.49 -34.95 26.22
C ALA A 115 18.34 -34.00 26.60
N THR A 116 18.18 -33.71 27.89
CA THR A 116 17.19 -32.74 28.39
C THR A 116 17.52 -31.31 27.95
N VAL A 117 18.79 -30.88 28.02
CA VAL A 117 19.20 -29.54 27.56
C VAL A 117 18.96 -29.37 26.06
N ALA A 118 19.32 -30.37 25.25
CA ALA A 118 19.09 -30.31 23.81
C ALA A 118 17.59 -30.30 23.46
N ALA A 119 16.78 -31.12 24.14
CA ALA A 119 15.33 -31.13 23.95
C ALA A 119 14.66 -29.81 24.38
N ALA A 120 15.04 -29.27 25.54
CA ALA A 120 14.53 -28.00 26.04
C ALA A 120 14.97 -26.82 25.15
N GLY A 121 16.22 -26.85 24.67
CA GLY A 121 16.72 -25.84 23.73
C GLY A 121 15.99 -25.84 22.39
N ALA A 122 15.51 -26.99 21.93
CA ALA A 122 14.68 -27.09 20.73
C ALA A 122 13.29 -26.45 20.91
N HIS A 123 12.75 -26.45 22.13
CA HIS A 123 11.45 -25.82 22.46
C HIS A 123 11.55 -24.33 22.78
N ALA A 124 12.77 -23.81 22.97
CA ALA A 124 13.00 -22.44 23.41
C ALA A 124 12.67 -21.37 22.35
N GLY A 125 12.52 -21.77 21.08
CA GLY A 125 12.27 -20.86 19.96
C GLY A 125 13.48 -19.98 19.60
N ASN A 126 13.29 -19.14 18.59
CA ASN A 126 14.31 -18.24 18.07
C ASN A 126 14.08 -16.81 18.60
N ARG A 127 14.65 -16.49 19.76
CA ARG A 127 14.40 -15.22 20.46
C ARG A 127 15.34 -14.08 20.05
N TRP A 128 16.49 -14.43 19.50
CA TRP A 128 17.52 -13.52 19.03
C TRP A 128 17.77 -13.77 17.55
N ALA A 129 18.09 -12.73 16.78
CA ALA A 129 18.23 -12.83 15.32
C ALA A 129 19.09 -14.03 14.89
N PHE A 130 18.62 -14.77 13.89
CA PHE A 130 19.36 -15.86 13.23
C PHE A 130 19.71 -17.08 14.11
N GLY A 131 18.83 -17.53 15.00
CA GLY A 131 19.03 -18.81 15.69
C GLY A 131 20.08 -18.75 16.80
N ALA A 132 20.42 -17.54 17.28
CA ALA A 132 21.51 -17.36 18.24
C ALA A 132 21.27 -18.10 19.57
N THR A 133 20.00 -18.27 19.98
CA THR A 133 19.62 -19.12 21.12
C THR A 133 20.01 -20.58 20.89
N SER A 134 19.73 -21.12 19.70
CA SER A 134 20.10 -22.47 19.31
C SER A 134 21.61 -22.65 19.15
N LEU A 135 22.32 -21.64 18.63
CA LEU A 135 23.78 -21.66 18.50
C LEU A 135 24.48 -21.72 19.87
N LEU A 136 23.98 -20.99 20.87
CA LEU A 136 24.54 -21.03 22.22
C LEU A 136 24.36 -22.39 22.90
N VAL A 137 23.15 -22.96 22.82
CA VAL A 137 22.87 -24.30 23.35
C VAL A 137 23.70 -25.36 22.61
N ALA A 138 23.76 -25.30 21.28
CA ALA A 138 24.56 -26.21 20.47
C ALA A 138 26.05 -26.09 20.77
N GLY A 139 26.57 -24.87 20.96
CA GLY A 139 27.96 -24.61 21.35
C GLY A 139 28.31 -25.24 22.70
N ALA A 140 27.46 -25.04 23.72
CA ALA A 140 27.67 -25.61 25.04
C ALA A 140 27.62 -27.15 25.03
N VAL A 141 26.64 -27.73 24.31
CA VAL A 141 26.54 -29.19 24.12
C VAL A 141 27.77 -29.74 23.37
N THR A 142 28.28 -29.01 22.39
CA THR A 142 29.50 -29.37 21.65
C THR A 142 30.72 -29.36 22.56
N VAL A 143 30.89 -28.37 23.43
CA VAL A 143 31.98 -28.32 24.42
C VAL A 143 31.92 -29.54 25.35
N ALA A 144 30.75 -29.88 25.86
CA ALA A 144 30.55 -31.07 26.70
C ALA A 144 30.86 -32.38 25.95
N ALA A 145 30.41 -32.50 24.70
CA ALA A 145 30.65 -33.65 23.84
C ALA A 145 32.15 -33.83 23.53
N VAL A 146 32.85 -32.76 23.15
CA VAL A 146 34.29 -32.77 22.86
C VAL A 146 35.10 -33.12 24.12
N ALA A 147 34.78 -32.50 25.25
CA ALA A 147 35.44 -32.80 26.53
C ALA A 147 35.21 -34.26 26.97
N GLY A 148 34.03 -34.81 26.69
CA GLY A 148 33.70 -36.20 26.92
C GLY A 148 34.48 -37.16 26.02
N VAL A 149 34.53 -36.92 24.71
CA VAL A 149 35.26 -37.76 23.73
C VAL A 149 36.76 -37.74 23.98
N ARG A 150 37.34 -36.61 24.39
CA ARG A 150 38.78 -36.50 24.73
C ARG A 150 39.20 -37.44 25.87
N ARG A 151 38.29 -37.75 26.79
CA ARG A 151 38.49 -38.64 27.95
C ARG A 151 38.30 -40.13 27.65
N ARG A 152 37.90 -40.50 26.43
CA ARG A 152 37.72 -41.89 25.99
C ARG A 152 39.05 -42.54 25.59
N PRO A 153 39.14 -43.88 25.57
CA PRO A 153 40.31 -44.60 25.04
C PRO A 153 40.66 -44.17 23.61
N SER A 154 41.93 -44.21 23.26
CA SER A 154 42.46 -43.74 21.96
C SER A 154 41.73 -44.35 20.75
N PHE A 155 41.35 -45.63 20.84
CA PHE A 155 40.60 -46.33 19.80
C PHE A 155 39.19 -45.75 19.56
N VAL A 156 38.42 -45.55 20.64
CA VAL A 156 37.07 -44.97 20.58
C VAL A 156 37.12 -43.52 20.13
N ARG A 157 38.10 -42.77 20.63
CA ARG A 157 38.35 -41.38 20.24
C ARG A 157 38.66 -41.26 18.75
N ARG A 158 39.56 -42.10 18.20
CA ARG A 158 39.91 -42.10 16.77
C ARG A 158 38.70 -42.40 15.90
N ARG A 159 37.91 -43.42 16.25
CA ARG A 159 36.66 -43.75 15.52
C ARG A 159 35.61 -42.63 15.59
N ALA A 160 35.42 -42.02 16.76
CA ALA A 160 34.49 -40.90 16.92
C ALA A 160 34.88 -39.69 16.08
N TRP A 161 36.17 -39.31 16.06
CA TRP A 161 36.66 -38.21 15.23
C TRP A 161 36.64 -38.55 13.73
N LEU A 162 36.91 -39.79 13.33
CA LEU A 162 36.76 -40.23 11.94
C LEU A 162 35.29 -40.19 11.49
N ALA A 163 34.35 -40.65 12.33
CA ALA A 163 32.92 -40.57 12.04
C ALA A 163 32.44 -39.12 11.95
N LEU A 164 32.85 -38.27 12.90
CA LEU A 164 32.54 -36.84 12.88
C LEU A 164 33.14 -36.15 11.64
N GLY A 165 34.39 -36.48 11.29
CA GLY A 165 35.06 -35.96 10.11
C GLY A 165 34.39 -36.42 8.81
N ALA A 166 33.92 -37.67 8.74
CA ALA A 166 33.16 -38.18 7.61
C ALA A 166 31.80 -37.48 7.47
N VAL A 167 31.03 -37.34 8.56
CA VAL A 167 29.75 -36.60 8.56
C VAL A 167 29.97 -35.12 8.22
N GLY A 168 30.99 -34.48 8.81
CA GLY A 168 31.35 -33.10 8.52
C GLY A 168 31.83 -32.90 7.08
N GLY A 169 32.59 -33.85 6.53
CA GLY A 169 33.01 -33.84 5.13
C GLY A 169 31.85 -34.00 4.16
N MET A 170 30.90 -34.90 4.44
CA MET A 170 29.66 -35.05 3.65
C MET A 170 28.78 -33.80 3.74
N ALA A 171 28.61 -33.23 4.93
CA ALA A 171 27.87 -31.98 5.10
C ALA A 171 28.56 -30.81 4.38
N GLY A 172 29.89 -30.71 4.47
CA GLY A 172 30.68 -29.70 3.77
C GLY A 172 30.60 -29.82 2.25
N ALA A 173 30.64 -31.04 1.72
CA ALA A 173 30.43 -31.30 0.30
C ALA A 173 28.99 -30.96 -0.13
N ALA A 174 27.98 -31.32 0.65
CA ALA A 174 26.58 -30.96 0.39
C ALA A 174 26.37 -29.45 0.40
N VAL A 175 26.99 -28.74 1.35
CA VAL A 175 27.00 -27.27 1.42
C VAL A 175 27.67 -26.69 0.19
N LEU A 176 28.85 -27.18 -0.21
CA LEU A 176 29.55 -26.69 -1.39
C LEU A 176 28.71 -26.86 -2.66
N VAL A 177 28.14 -28.05 -2.87
CA VAL A 177 27.27 -28.34 -4.02
C VAL A 177 26.04 -27.44 -4.02
N ALA A 178 25.36 -27.31 -2.89
CA ALA A 178 24.19 -26.46 -2.77
C ALA A 178 24.50 -24.97 -2.98
N VAL A 179 25.61 -24.48 -2.42
CA VAL A 179 26.05 -23.09 -2.60
C VAL A 179 26.40 -22.84 -4.06
N LEU A 180 27.11 -23.75 -4.73
CA LEU A 180 27.40 -23.63 -6.15
C LEU A 180 26.11 -23.63 -6.98
N GLY A 181 25.13 -24.46 -6.64
CA GLY A 181 23.84 -24.48 -7.33
C GLY A 181 22.97 -23.26 -7.07
N MET A 182 23.00 -22.71 -5.85
CA MET A 182 22.36 -21.42 -5.55
C MET A 182 23.06 -20.28 -6.30
N LEU A 183 24.39 -20.31 -6.41
CA LEU A 183 25.16 -19.32 -7.15
C LEU A 183 24.90 -19.39 -8.66
N SER A 184 24.71 -20.58 -9.23
CA SER A 184 24.31 -20.73 -10.63
C SER A 184 22.87 -20.26 -10.87
N ALA A 185 21.93 -20.61 -9.98
CA ALA A 185 20.54 -20.17 -10.06
C ALA A 185 20.37 -18.65 -9.79
N ARG A 186 21.32 -18.02 -9.10
CA ARG A 186 21.29 -16.58 -8.77
C ARG A 186 21.18 -15.69 -10.01
N GLY A 187 21.83 -16.08 -11.11
CA GLY A 187 21.77 -15.33 -12.37
C GLY A 187 20.35 -15.31 -12.92
N ASP A 188 19.76 -16.49 -13.08
CA ASP A 188 18.39 -16.66 -13.57
C ASP A 188 17.35 -16.02 -12.64
N LEU A 189 17.47 -16.15 -11.32
CA LEU A 189 16.56 -15.50 -10.37
C LEU A 189 16.58 -13.97 -10.49
N ARG A 190 17.77 -13.38 -10.64
CA ARG A 190 17.93 -11.93 -10.81
C ARG A 190 17.39 -11.46 -12.15
N GLU A 191 17.62 -12.25 -13.19
CA GLU A 191 17.13 -11.94 -14.52
C GLU A 191 15.60 -12.02 -14.58
N GLY A 192 15.01 -13.07 -14.00
CA GLY A 192 13.56 -13.21 -13.86
C GLY A 192 12.93 -12.06 -13.08
N GLU A 193 13.53 -11.65 -11.96
CA GLU A 193 13.08 -10.49 -11.19
C GLU A 193 13.14 -9.18 -12.01
N ARG A 194 14.27 -8.94 -12.68
CA ARG A 194 14.51 -7.74 -13.48
C ARG A 194 13.54 -7.65 -14.66
N LEU A 195 13.38 -8.74 -15.39
CA LEU A 195 12.50 -8.83 -16.55
C LEU A 195 11.02 -8.81 -16.14
N GLY A 196 10.65 -9.45 -15.03
CA GLY A 196 9.29 -9.40 -14.50
C GLY A 196 8.87 -7.97 -14.14
N ARG A 197 9.75 -7.23 -13.47
CA ARG A 197 9.54 -5.79 -13.18
C ARG A 197 9.48 -4.93 -14.43
N LEU A 198 10.36 -5.20 -15.41
CA LEU A 198 10.33 -4.51 -16.69
C LEU A 198 9.01 -4.75 -17.43
N GLY A 199 8.57 -6.01 -17.49
CA GLY A 199 7.32 -6.39 -18.13
C GLY A 199 6.09 -5.76 -17.48
N LEU A 200 6.04 -5.73 -16.14
CA LEU A 200 4.99 -5.02 -15.41
C LEU A 200 5.01 -3.52 -15.71
N ALA A 201 6.18 -2.88 -15.69
CA ALA A 201 6.31 -1.46 -16.00
C ALA A 201 5.91 -1.14 -17.45
N GLN A 202 6.17 -2.04 -18.40
CA GLN A 202 5.72 -1.94 -19.79
C GLN A 202 4.20 -2.08 -19.88
N ALA A 203 3.60 -3.05 -19.17
CA ALA A 203 2.14 -3.22 -19.12
C ALA A 203 1.44 -1.98 -18.57
N GLN A 204 1.98 -1.36 -17.51
CA GLN A 204 1.48 -0.10 -16.95
C GLN A 204 1.57 1.09 -17.94
N ARG A 205 2.47 1.02 -18.92
CA ARG A 205 2.58 2.01 -20.01
C ARG A 205 1.72 1.67 -21.23
N GLY A 206 1.02 0.54 -21.22
CA GLY A 206 0.23 0.07 -22.37
C GLY A 206 1.04 -0.64 -23.45
N ASP A 207 2.35 -0.84 -23.26
CA ASP A 207 3.18 -1.59 -24.21
C ASP A 207 2.98 -3.11 -24.02
N THR A 208 1.81 -3.62 -24.38
CA THR A 208 1.40 -5.02 -24.15
C THR A 208 2.34 -6.02 -24.81
N ASP A 209 2.78 -5.78 -26.05
CA ASP A 209 3.72 -6.65 -26.76
C ASP A 209 5.09 -6.74 -26.08
N ALA A 210 5.65 -5.60 -25.70
CA ALA A 210 6.93 -5.55 -24.99
C ALA A 210 6.81 -6.17 -23.60
N ALA A 211 5.71 -5.91 -22.90
CA ALA A 211 5.40 -6.50 -21.60
C ALA A 211 5.35 -8.02 -21.69
N ARG A 212 4.63 -8.56 -22.68
CA ARG A 212 4.52 -10.01 -22.90
C ARG A 212 5.86 -10.67 -23.16
N ALA A 213 6.70 -10.06 -24.00
CA ALA A 213 8.04 -10.57 -24.28
C ALA A 213 8.88 -10.62 -22.99
N SER A 214 8.95 -9.50 -22.25
CA SER A 214 9.69 -9.43 -20.98
C SER A 214 9.15 -10.41 -19.94
N LEU A 215 7.83 -10.58 -19.83
CA LEU A 215 7.22 -11.53 -18.88
C LEU A 215 7.50 -12.99 -19.29
N ARG A 216 7.47 -13.33 -20.58
CA ARG A 216 7.86 -14.67 -21.05
C ARG A 216 9.31 -14.99 -20.70
N ASP A 217 10.22 -14.07 -21.02
CA ASP A 217 11.63 -14.24 -20.72
C ASP A 217 11.88 -14.34 -19.20
N ALA A 218 11.08 -13.63 -18.39
CA ALA A 218 11.09 -13.73 -16.94
C ALA A 218 10.60 -15.08 -16.44
N ALA A 219 9.48 -15.58 -16.96
CA ALA A 219 8.93 -16.89 -16.63
C ALA A 219 9.94 -18.00 -16.95
N ASP A 220 10.59 -17.94 -18.11
CA ASP A 220 11.64 -18.88 -18.53
C ASP A 220 12.85 -18.82 -17.60
N ALA A 221 13.27 -17.62 -17.17
CA ALA A 221 14.35 -17.46 -16.20
C ALA A 221 13.99 -18.08 -14.85
N PHE A 222 12.78 -17.85 -14.33
CA PHE A 222 12.34 -18.51 -13.10
C PHE A 222 12.22 -20.03 -13.27
N GLY A 223 11.80 -20.52 -14.43
CA GLY A 223 11.79 -21.96 -14.76
C GLY A 223 13.19 -22.58 -14.69
N ARG A 224 14.20 -21.98 -15.34
CA ARG A 224 15.59 -22.46 -15.26
C ARG A 224 16.16 -22.43 -13.85
N ALA A 225 15.83 -21.40 -13.07
CA ALA A 225 16.20 -21.32 -11.66
C ALA A 225 15.55 -22.46 -10.86
N HIS A 226 14.26 -22.71 -11.07
CA HIS A 226 13.52 -23.79 -10.41
C HIS A 226 14.14 -25.16 -10.72
N ASP A 227 14.41 -25.45 -12.00
CA ASP A 227 15.01 -26.70 -12.46
C ASP A 227 16.39 -26.92 -11.82
N THR A 228 17.20 -25.87 -11.76
CA THR A 228 18.53 -25.90 -11.12
C THR A 228 18.42 -26.19 -9.62
N LEU A 229 17.51 -25.51 -8.91
CA LEU A 229 17.34 -25.63 -7.46
C LEU A 229 16.65 -26.95 -7.04
N GLY A 230 15.81 -27.50 -7.92
CA GLY A 230 15.08 -28.75 -7.77
C GLY A 230 15.83 -29.99 -8.25
N ALA A 231 16.97 -29.83 -8.92
CA ALA A 231 17.73 -30.93 -9.49
C ALA A 231 18.17 -31.98 -8.45
N ALA A 232 18.28 -33.24 -8.88
CA ALA A 232 18.62 -34.35 -7.99
C ALA A 232 19.97 -34.17 -7.24
N TRP A 233 20.93 -33.49 -7.86
CA TRP A 233 22.24 -33.20 -7.26
C TRP A 233 22.17 -32.14 -6.15
N MET A 234 21.07 -31.38 -6.05
CA MET A 234 20.79 -30.42 -4.98
C MET A 234 20.10 -31.06 -3.76
N LEU A 235 19.67 -32.32 -3.84
CA LEU A 235 19.01 -33.04 -2.73
C LEU A 235 19.85 -33.10 -1.45
N PRO A 236 21.18 -33.32 -1.48
CA PRO A 236 22.00 -33.34 -0.27
C PRO A 236 21.95 -32.02 0.51
N GLY A 237 21.80 -30.88 -0.17
CA GLY A 237 21.67 -29.56 0.47
C GLY A 237 20.43 -29.45 1.35
N ARG A 238 19.34 -30.11 0.96
CA ARG A 238 18.08 -30.20 1.74
C ARG A 238 18.22 -30.97 3.05
N ALA A 239 19.28 -31.76 3.21
CA ALA A 239 19.56 -32.50 4.44
C ALA A 239 20.34 -31.67 5.48
N VAL A 240 20.86 -30.50 5.10
CA VAL A 240 21.69 -29.65 5.96
C VAL A 240 20.82 -28.55 6.59
N PRO A 241 20.72 -28.48 7.93
CA PRO A 241 20.01 -27.41 8.63
C PRO A 241 20.44 -26.00 8.17
N VAL A 242 19.52 -25.03 8.22
CA VAL A 242 19.69 -23.64 7.75
C VAL A 242 19.80 -23.54 6.22
N LEU A 243 20.73 -24.26 5.59
CA LEU A 243 20.89 -24.30 4.14
C LEU A 243 19.63 -24.80 3.43
N ALA A 244 19.01 -25.85 3.97
CA ALA A 244 17.76 -26.41 3.45
C ALA A 244 16.62 -25.39 3.40
N GLN A 245 16.58 -24.44 4.34
CA GLN A 245 15.54 -23.40 4.38
C GLN A 245 15.75 -22.35 3.29
N HIS A 246 17.01 -21.95 3.04
CA HIS A 246 17.34 -21.05 1.94
C HIS A 246 17.05 -21.72 0.59
N GLN A 247 17.43 -23.00 0.43
CA GLN A 247 17.14 -23.74 -0.78
C GLN A 247 15.64 -23.87 -1.03
N ARG A 248 14.87 -24.21 0.01
CA ARG A 248 13.41 -24.34 -0.08
C ARG A 248 12.78 -23.00 -0.45
N ALA A 249 13.11 -21.92 0.26
CA ALA A 249 12.59 -20.58 -0.05
C ALA A 249 12.83 -20.19 -1.52
N LEU A 250 14.03 -20.41 -2.05
CA LEU A 250 14.34 -20.13 -3.46
C LEU A 250 13.61 -21.08 -4.42
N THR A 251 13.46 -22.36 -4.06
CA THR A 251 12.75 -23.34 -4.89
C THR A 251 11.26 -23.02 -4.96
N ASP A 252 10.64 -22.72 -3.82
CA ASP A 252 9.20 -22.43 -3.70
C ASP A 252 8.87 -21.10 -4.40
N LEU A 253 9.71 -20.08 -4.22
CA LEU A 253 9.54 -18.80 -4.90
C LEU A 253 9.63 -18.96 -6.43
N SER A 254 10.66 -19.67 -6.94
CA SER A 254 10.80 -19.88 -8.39
C SER A 254 9.70 -20.78 -8.96
N ALA A 255 9.23 -21.77 -8.20
CA ALA A 255 8.11 -22.64 -8.56
C ALA A 255 6.78 -21.86 -8.68
N ALA A 256 6.58 -20.84 -7.86
CA ALA A 256 5.39 -19.99 -7.90
C ALA A 256 5.51 -18.88 -8.95
N ALA A 257 6.67 -18.22 -9.04
CA ALA A 257 6.88 -17.05 -9.89
C ALA A 257 6.84 -17.39 -11.39
N GLY A 258 7.47 -18.50 -11.80
CA GLY A 258 7.51 -18.90 -13.22
C GLY A 258 6.12 -19.05 -13.83
N PRO A 259 5.26 -19.94 -13.29
CA PRO A 259 3.89 -20.12 -13.77
C PRO A 259 3.05 -18.85 -13.65
N ALA A 260 3.10 -18.13 -12.52
CA ALA A 260 2.29 -16.92 -12.34
C ALA A 260 2.63 -15.82 -13.37
N ILE A 261 3.92 -15.65 -13.68
CA ILE A 261 4.38 -14.70 -14.70
C ILE A 261 4.04 -15.21 -16.11
N GLY A 262 4.10 -16.52 -16.35
CA GLY A 262 3.65 -17.14 -17.58
C GLY A 262 2.16 -16.88 -17.84
N ASP A 263 1.32 -17.16 -16.85
CA ASP A 263 -0.12 -16.90 -16.87
C ASP A 263 -0.43 -15.41 -17.10
N ALA A 264 0.35 -14.50 -16.50
CA ALA A 264 0.24 -13.07 -16.74
C ALA A 264 0.56 -12.68 -18.19
N SER A 265 1.61 -13.28 -18.78
CA SER A 265 1.95 -13.05 -20.19
C SER A 265 0.88 -13.61 -21.14
N ASP A 266 0.31 -14.76 -20.81
CA ASP A 266 -0.77 -15.40 -21.58
C ASP A 266 -2.13 -14.72 -21.38
N ALA A 267 -2.34 -13.99 -20.27
CA ALA A 267 -3.47 -13.08 -20.14
C ALA A 267 -3.30 -11.85 -21.03
N LEU A 268 -2.12 -11.22 -21.02
CA LEU A 268 -1.81 -10.07 -21.88
C LEU A 268 -1.83 -10.45 -23.37
N ALA A 269 -1.39 -11.66 -23.72
CA ALA A 269 -2.25 -12.61 -24.40
C ALA A 269 -3.33 -12.10 -25.37
N GLU A 270 -4.44 -11.87 -24.70
CA GLU A 270 -5.77 -11.82 -25.23
C GLU A 270 -6.32 -10.39 -25.13
N VAL A 271 -5.55 -9.48 -24.54
CA VAL A 271 -5.90 -8.07 -24.40
C VAL A 271 -5.60 -7.36 -25.71
N ASP A 272 -6.64 -7.08 -26.48
CA ASP A 272 -6.61 -6.22 -27.65
C ASP A 272 -6.97 -4.79 -27.22
N THR A 273 -5.96 -3.97 -26.92
CA THR A 273 -6.14 -2.62 -26.42
C THR A 273 -6.72 -1.65 -27.45
N SER A 274 -6.59 -1.96 -28.74
CA SER A 274 -7.14 -1.14 -29.83
C SER A 274 -8.67 -1.08 -29.83
N ARG A 275 -9.33 -2.10 -29.29
CA ARG A 275 -10.79 -2.13 -29.12
C ARG A 275 -11.30 -1.26 -27.97
N LEU A 276 -10.39 -0.71 -27.18
CA LEU A 276 -10.73 0.11 -26.01
C LEU A 276 -10.63 1.61 -26.31
N GLU A 277 -10.24 1.96 -27.53
CA GLU A 277 -10.27 3.34 -28.01
C GLU A 277 -11.71 3.81 -28.15
N MET A 278 -11.96 5.08 -27.82
CA MET A 278 -13.24 5.71 -28.13
C MET A 278 -13.17 6.26 -29.54
N VAL A 279 -14.07 5.81 -30.42
CA VAL A 279 -14.14 6.26 -31.81
C VAL A 279 -15.48 6.94 -32.03
N ASP A 280 -15.47 8.19 -32.50
CA ASP A 280 -16.67 8.99 -32.77
C ASP A 280 -17.69 8.95 -31.62
N GLY A 281 -17.19 9.12 -30.39
CA GLY A 281 -17.97 9.20 -29.16
C GLY A 281 -18.50 7.86 -28.68
N ALA A 282 -18.03 6.73 -29.23
CA ALA A 282 -18.51 5.40 -28.87
C ALA A 282 -17.38 4.47 -28.41
N PHE A 283 -17.66 3.70 -27.36
CA PHE A 283 -16.82 2.58 -26.89
C PHE A 283 -17.36 1.24 -27.37
N ASP A 284 -16.46 0.30 -27.72
CA ASP A 284 -16.82 -1.10 -27.97
C ASP A 284 -17.06 -1.83 -26.64
N LEU A 285 -18.34 -1.93 -26.25
CA LEU A 285 -18.75 -2.60 -25.02
C LEU A 285 -18.41 -4.09 -25.00
N ASP A 286 -18.41 -4.76 -26.17
CA ASP A 286 -18.05 -6.18 -26.25
C ASP A 286 -16.54 -6.36 -26.13
N GLY A 287 -15.77 -5.42 -26.69
CA GLY A 287 -14.33 -5.27 -26.47
C GLY A 287 -13.98 -5.13 -24.98
N ILE A 288 -14.68 -4.25 -24.25
CA ILE A 288 -14.48 -4.08 -22.80
C ILE A 288 -14.85 -5.36 -22.03
N ARG A 289 -16.01 -5.99 -22.32
CA ARG A 289 -16.42 -7.23 -21.65
C ARG A 289 -15.45 -8.38 -21.88
N ALA A 290 -14.80 -8.45 -23.05
CA ALA A 290 -13.83 -9.49 -23.37
C ALA A 290 -12.59 -9.44 -22.46
N LEU A 291 -12.34 -8.32 -21.77
CA LEU A 291 -11.22 -8.16 -20.83
C LEU A 291 -11.45 -8.80 -19.46
N ASP A 292 -12.69 -9.09 -19.08
CA ASP A 292 -13.03 -9.62 -17.75
C ASP A 292 -12.23 -10.92 -17.45
N GLY A 293 -12.21 -11.85 -18.40
CA GLY A 293 -11.47 -13.10 -18.29
C GLY A 293 -9.95 -12.92 -18.11
N PRO A 294 -9.26 -12.20 -19.02
CA PRO A 294 -7.83 -11.89 -18.87
C PRO A 294 -7.46 -11.21 -17.55
N PHE A 295 -8.22 -10.20 -17.11
CA PHE A 295 -7.94 -9.49 -15.85
C PHE A 295 -8.15 -10.38 -14.62
N ALA A 296 -9.21 -11.20 -14.58
CA ALA A 296 -9.45 -12.16 -13.50
C ALA A 296 -8.31 -13.19 -13.37
N ARG A 297 -7.74 -13.65 -14.50
CA ARG A 297 -6.58 -14.55 -14.49
C ARG A 297 -5.32 -13.85 -13.98
N LEU A 298 -5.07 -12.63 -14.41
CA LEU A 298 -3.93 -11.82 -13.96
C LEU A 298 -4.00 -11.56 -12.44
N SER A 299 -5.18 -11.15 -11.94
CA SER A 299 -5.50 -10.97 -10.53
C SER A 299 -5.26 -12.27 -9.73
N THR A 300 -5.69 -13.42 -10.25
CA THR A 300 -5.47 -14.73 -9.62
C THR A 300 -3.99 -15.12 -9.58
N ALA A 301 -3.24 -14.88 -10.66
CA ALA A 301 -1.81 -15.19 -10.74
C ALA A 301 -0.99 -14.39 -9.71
N VAL A 302 -1.24 -13.09 -9.58
CA VAL A 302 -0.56 -12.24 -8.59
C VAL A 302 -0.93 -12.64 -7.16
N ARG A 303 -2.20 -12.94 -6.89
CA ARG A 303 -2.67 -13.39 -5.58
C ARG A 303 -2.05 -14.72 -5.16
N SER A 304 -1.91 -15.66 -6.10
CA SER A 304 -1.24 -16.94 -5.89
C SER A 304 0.26 -16.77 -5.57
N LEU A 305 0.93 -15.87 -6.30
CA LEU A 305 2.34 -15.56 -6.05
C LEU A 305 2.56 -14.86 -4.71
N ALA A 306 1.67 -13.95 -4.33
CA ALA A 306 1.67 -13.29 -3.01
C ALA A 306 1.51 -14.32 -1.89
N ALA A 307 0.51 -15.19 -1.97
CA ALA A 307 0.27 -16.24 -0.99
C ALA A 307 1.47 -17.21 -0.87
N SER A 308 2.09 -17.56 -1.99
CA SER A 308 3.27 -18.42 -2.02
C SER A 308 4.48 -17.74 -1.37
N THR A 309 4.66 -16.43 -1.59
CA THR A 309 5.72 -15.63 -0.97
C THR A 309 5.53 -15.53 0.55
N ASP A 310 4.29 -15.32 1.00
CA ASP A 310 3.96 -15.20 2.42
C ASP A 310 4.10 -16.51 3.19
N ALA A 311 3.86 -17.65 2.53
CA ALA A 311 4.02 -18.98 3.12
C ALA A 311 5.48 -19.38 3.39
N ILE A 312 6.48 -18.64 2.89
CA ILE A 312 7.90 -18.93 3.11
C ILE A 312 8.28 -18.65 4.58
N ASP A 313 8.80 -19.68 5.26
CA ASP A 313 9.33 -19.55 6.62
C ASP A 313 10.60 -18.68 6.65
N ARG A 314 10.50 -17.52 7.31
CA ARG A 314 11.56 -16.53 7.42
C ARG A 314 12.53 -16.82 8.58
N GLY A 315 12.18 -17.70 9.53
CA GLY A 315 12.82 -17.79 10.85
C GLY A 315 14.32 -18.09 10.87
N TRP A 316 14.87 -18.71 9.82
CA TRP A 316 16.31 -18.98 9.68
C TRP A 316 16.92 -18.45 8.39
N LEU A 317 16.20 -17.62 7.66
CA LEU A 317 16.78 -16.92 6.51
C LEU A 317 17.72 -15.83 7.00
N VAL A 318 18.80 -15.59 6.26
CA VAL A 318 19.69 -14.46 6.53
C VAL A 318 18.95 -13.14 6.30
N GLY A 319 19.24 -12.13 7.13
CA GLY A 319 18.56 -10.83 7.08
C GLY A 319 18.41 -10.22 5.68
N PRO A 320 19.46 -10.19 4.83
CA PRO A 320 19.35 -9.66 3.47
C PRO A 320 18.30 -10.36 2.59
N LEU A 321 18.09 -11.67 2.78
CA LEU A 321 17.07 -12.42 2.04
C LEU A 321 15.67 -12.15 2.60
N GLN A 322 15.53 -12.01 3.92
CA GLN A 322 14.28 -11.61 4.56
C GLN A 322 13.82 -10.25 4.03
N THR A 323 14.69 -9.23 4.10
CA THR A 323 14.39 -7.89 3.59
C THR A 323 14.01 -7.90 2.10
N ARG A 324 14.64 -8.76 1.30
CA ARG A 324 14.28 -8.88 -0.12
C ARG A 324 12.90 -9.48 -0.32
N LEU A 325 12.55 -10.54 0.42
CA LEU A 325 11.23 -11.17 0.38
C LEU A 325 10.13 -10.22 0.86
N ASP A 326 10.38 -9.46 1.93
CA ASP A 326 9.43 -8.48 2.44
C ASP A 326 9.16 -7.39 1.39
N GLY A 327 10.23 -6.89 0.74
CA GLY A 327 10.08 -5.95 -0.37
C GLY A 327 9.34 -6.51 -1.60
N VAL A 328 9.46 -7.82 -1.88
CA VAL A 328 8.65 -8.49 -2.93
C VAL A 328 7.19 -8.60 -2.49
N GLY A 329 6.93 -8.99 -1.25
CA GLY A 329 5.57 -9.09 -0.70
C GLY A 329 4.83 -7.75 -0.74
N GLU A 330 5.49 -6.67 -0.35
CA GLU A 330 4.92 -5.31 -0.43
C GLU A 330 4.62 -4.89 -1.88
N GLU A 331 5.50 -5.24 -2.83
CA GLU A 331 5.30 -4.93 -4.26
C GLU A 331 4.13 -5.73 -4.84
N LEU A 332 4.02 -7.02 -4.53
CA LEU A 332 2.88 -7.86 -4.91
C LEU A 332 1.58 -7.33 -4.31
N ALA A 333 1.57 -6.92 -3.04
CA ALA A 333 0.38 -6.36 -2.39
C ALA A 333 -0.05 -5.02 -3.02
N ARG A 334 0.89 -4.16 -3.41
CA ARG A 334 0.58 -2.92 -4.15
C ARG A 334 -0.01 -3.23 -5.52
N ASN A 335 0.61 -4.14 -6.28
CA ASN A 335 0.14 -4.50 -7.61
C ASN A 335 -1.20 -5.23 -7.59
N GLN A 336 -1.47 -6.04 -6.56
CA GLN A 336 -2.76 -6.68 -6.37
C GLN A 336 -3.88 -5.65 -6.25
N ARG A 337 -3.69 -4.59 -5.44
CA ARG A 337 -4.71 -3.52 -5.32
C ARG A 337 -4.97 -2.81 -6.65
N LEU A 338 -3.93 -2.55 -7.43
CA LEU A 338 -4.09 -1.95 -8.76
C LEU A 338 -4.87 -2.87 -9.72
N LEU A 339 -4.62 -4.18 -9.65
CA LEU A 339 -5.33 -5.17 -10.45
C LEU A 339 -6.78 -5.36 -10.02
N ASP A 340 -7.05 -5.40 -8.71
CA ASP A 340 -8.41 -5.49 -8.17
C ASP A 340 -9.23 -4.26 -8.65
N ASN A 341 -8.67 -3.05 -8.57
CA ASN A 341 -9.30 -1.84 -9.08
C ASN A 341 -9.56 -1.88 -10.60
N ALA A 342 -8.61 -2.42 -11.38
CA ALA A 342 -8.75 -2.53 -12.82
C ALA A 342 -9.79 -3.59 -13.23
N GLU A 343 -9.84 -4.71 -12.51
CA GLU A 343 -10.86 -5.76 -12.66
C GLU A 343 -12.26 -5.20 -12.36
N ASP A 344 -12.40 -4.44 -11.27
CA ASP A 344 -13.65 -3.76 -10.93
C ASP A 344 -14.07 -2.73 -11.99
N ALA A 345 -13.11 -1.95 -12.51
CA ALA A 345 -13.36 -1.00 -13.58
C ALA A 345 -13.82 -1.68 -14.88
N VAL A 346 -13.16 -2.76 -15.30
CA VAL A 346 -13.55 -3.53 -16.50
C VAL A 346 -14.94 -4.14 -16.33
N ARG A 347 -15.26 -4.64 -15.14
CA ARG A 347 -16.55 -5.25 -14.84
C ARG A 347 -17.70 -4.24 -14.84
N LEU A 348 -17.49 -3.04 -14.29
CA LEU A 348 -18.52 -2.00 -14.16
C LEU A 348 -18.60 -1.04 -15.36
N ALA A 349 -17.53 -0.90 -16.14
CA ALA A 349 -17.47 0.02 -17.28
C ALA A 349 -18.62 -0.16 -18.28
N PRO A 350 -19.06 -1.37 -18.67
CA PRO A 350 -20.17 -1.51 -19.60
C PRO A 350 -21.47 -0.85 -19.09
N ASP A 351 -21.79 -1.01 -17.81
CA ASP A 351 -23.01 -0.42 -17.23
C ASP A 351 -22.91 1.08 -17.01
N LEU A 352 -21.72 1.59 -16.67
CA LEU A 352 -21.41 3.03 -16.69
C LEU A 352 -21.54 3.61 -18.10
N LEU A 353 -21.22 2.81 -19.12
CA LEU A 353 -21.34 3.19 -20.53
C LEU A 353 -22.71 2.85 -21.14
N GLY A 354 -23.72 2.65 -20.30
CA GLY A 354 -25.10 2.49 -20.73
C GLY A 354 -25.40 1.21 -21.50
N ALA A 355 -24.70 0.12 -21.20
CA ALA A 355 -24.96 -1.22 -21.75
C ALA A 355 -26.39 -1.70 -21.51
N THR A 356 -26.91 -1.47 -20.30
CA THR A 356 -28.19 -2.00 -19.82
C THR A 356 -29.32 -0.97 -19.88
N ALA A 357 -29.02 0.30 -19.64
CA ALA A 357 -29.95 1.41 -19.71
C ALA A 357 -29.22 2.71 -20.11
N THR A 358 -29.95 3.65 -20.69
CA THR A 358 -29.43 5.02 -20.89
C THR A 358 -29.06 5.65 -19.55
N ARG A 359 -27.88 6.25 -19.48
CA ARG A 359 -27.33 6.94 -18.31
C ARG A 359 -27.31 8.45 -18.53
N HIS A 360 -27.58 9.22 -17.49
CA HIS A 360 -27.44 10.68 -17.48
C HIS A 360 -26.45 11.12 -16.40
N TYR A 361 -25.39 11.81 -16.82
CA TYR A 361 -24.35 12.31 -15.94
C TYR A 361 -24.33 13.83 -15.94
N PHE A 362 -24.19 14.44 -14.77
CA PHE A 362 -23.96 15.87 -14.64
C PHE A 362 -22.47 16.14 -14.49
N VAL A 363 -21.92 17.09 -15.24
CA VAL A 363 -20.54 17.52 -15.13
C VAL A 363 -20.51 18.97 -14.64
N ALA A 364 -20.02 19.20 -13.43
CA ALA A 364 -19.80 20.51 -12.84
C ALA A 364 -18.43 21.06 -13.28
N PHE A 365 -18.42 22.19 -13.99
CA PHE A 365 -17.18 22.88 -14.35
C PHE A 365 -16.86 23.96 -13.33
N MET A 366 -15.74 23.80 -12.64
CA MET A 366 -15.34 24.66 -11.52
C MET A 366 -14.18 25.59 -11.88
N THR A 367 -14.21 26.82 -11.38
CA THR A 367 -13.09 27.76 -11.45
C THR A 367 -12.55 28.09 -10.06
N PRO A 368 -11.25 27.86 -9.79
CA PRO A 368 -10.62 28.27 -8.54
C PRO A 368 -10.38 29.79 -8.48
N ALA A 369 -10.68 30.54 -9.56
CA ALA A 369 -10.58 31.99 -9.55
C ALA A 369 -11.54 32.65 -8.56
N GLU A 370 -12.61 31.96 -8.20
CA GLU A 370 -13.46 32.31 -7.07
C GLU A 370 -13.63 31.06 -6.20
N SER A 371 -12.84 30.96 -5.13
CA SER A 371 -12.75 29.71 -4.36
C SER A 371 -14.10 29.31 -3.77
N ARG A 372 -14.38 28.01 -3.81
CA ARG A 372 -15.37 27.33 -2.98
C ARG A 372 -14.72 26.11 -2.35
N GLY A 373 -15.27 25.60 -1.26
CA GLY A 373 -14.64 24.55 -0.47
C GLY A 373 -14.27 23.30 -1.28
N LEU A 374 -15.06 22.94 -2.28
CA LEU A 374 -14.81 21.78 -3.14
C LEU A 374 -13.62 21.96 -4.09
N GLY A 375 -13.28 23.20 -4.45
CA GLY A 375 -12.22 23.52 -5.41
C GLY A 375 -12.47 24.80 -6.23
N GLY A 376 -13.72 25.28 -6.30
CA GLY A 376 -14.02 26.50 -7.05
C GLY A 376 -15.50 26.74 -7.29
N PHE A 377 -15.82 27.93 -7.80
CA PHE A 377 -17.15 28.31 -8.23
C PHE A 377 -17.59 27.48 -9.45
N MET A 378 -18.77 26.87 -9.40
CA MET A 378 -19.37 26.18 -10.55
C MET A 378 -20.13 27.18 -11.42
N GLY A 379 -19.48 27.70 -12.47
CA GLY A 379 -20.12 28.64 -13.39
C GLY A 379 -20.86 27.97 -14.55
N ASN A 380 -20.43 26.78 -14.95
CA ASN A 380 -21.00 26.06 -16.08
C ASN A 380 -21.21 24.58 -15.74
N TRP A 381 -22.09 23.95 -16.50
CA TRP A 381 -22.38 22.53 -16.38
C TRP A 381 -22.70 21.89 -17.74
N ALA A 382 -22.53 20.57 -17.83
CA ALA A 382 -23.02 19.76 -18.94
C ALA A 382 -23.85 18.57 -18.44
N GLU A 383 -24.88 18.21 -19.20
CA GLU A 383 -25.51 16.88 -19.12
C GLU A 383 -24.89 16.00 -20.20
N ILE A 384 -24.33 14.87 -19.78
CA ILE A 384 -23.79 13.83 -20.65
C ILE A 384 -24.74 12.65 -20.61
N THR A 385 -25.30 12.29 -21.77
CA THR A 385 -26.11 11.09 -21.93
C THR A 385 -25.26 9.98 -22.53
N VAL A 386 -25.33 8.79 -21.93
CA VAL A 386 -24.60 7.61 -22.41
C VAL A 386 -25.57 6.46 -22.68
N ALA A 387 -25.55 5.92 -23.90
CA ALA A 387 -26.44 4.83 -24.29
C ALA A 387 -25.73 3.86 -25.23
N GLY A 388 -25.68 2.57 -24.87
CA GLY A 388 -25.08 1.53 -25.69
C GLY A 388 -23.62 1.81 -26.06
N GLY A 389 -22.85 2.42 -25.17
CA GLY A 389 -21.45 2.80 -25.39
C GLY A 389 -21.25 4.17 -26.04
N ARG A 390 -22.31 4.82 -26.55
CA ARG A 390 -22.25 6.15 -27.16
C ARG A 390 -22.44 7.25 -26.12
N ILE A 391 -21.54 8.22 -26.10
CA ILE A 391 -21.52 9.39 -25.23
C ILE A 391 -21.92 10.62 -26.04
N GLU A 392 -22.87 11.39 -25.53
CA GLU A 392 -23.34 12.63 -26.14
C GLU A 392 -23.51 13.71 -25.07
N MET A 393 -23.15 14.96 -25.39
CA MET A 393 -23.51 16.11 -24.57
C MET A 393 -24.93 16.56 -24.96
N THR A 394 -25.90 16.29 -24.09
CA THR A 394 -27.33 16.54 -24.36
C THR A 394 -27.81 17.89 -23.87
N ALA A 395 -27.11 18.49 -22.90
CA ALA A 395 -27.36 19.86 -22.46
C ALA A 395 -26.08 20.51 -21.95
N PHE A 396 -26.05 21.83 -22.01
CA PHE A 396 -24.99 22.67 -21.47
C PHE A 396 -25.59 24.02 -21.07
N GLY A 397 -25.10 24.59 -19.97
CA GLY A 397 -25.58 25.89 -19.51
C GLY A 397 -24.75 26.48 -18.38
N THR A 398 -25.30 27.53 -17.78
CA THR A 398 -24.73 28.25 -16.64
C THR A 398 -25.44 27.91 -15.33
N ASP A 399 -24.86 28.30 -14.20
CA ASP A 399 -25.55 28.25 -12.91
C ASP A 399 -26.79 29.16 -12.88
N GLU A 400 -26.77 30.30 -13.60
CA GLU A 400 -27.92 31.18 -13.73
C GLU A 400 -29.10 30.51 -14.45
N ASP A 401 -28.82 29.69 -15.48
CA ASP A 401 -29.87 28.92 -16.18
C ASP A 401 -30.54 27.91 -15.24
N LEU A 402 -29.78 27.24 -14.38
CA LEU A 402 -30.32 26.32 -13.38
C LEU A 402 -31.11 27.05 -12.29
N ASN A 403 -30.69 28.26 -11.92
CA ASN A 403 -31.40 29.08 -10.93
C ASN A 403 -32.75 29.56 -11.44
N ARG A 404 -32.90 29.79 -12.75
CA ARG A 404 -34.15 30.21 -13.39
C ARG A 404 -34.97 29.04 -13.94
N GLY A 405 -34.36 27.86 -14.03
CA GLY A 405 -34.96 26.66 -14.61
C GLY A 405 -35.96 25.97 -13.68
N GLY A 406 -36.72 25.04 -14.27
CA GLY A 406 -37.77 24.29 -13.57
C GLY A 406 -39.14 24.98 -13.59
N ALA A 407 -40.15 24.29 -13.06
CA ALA A 407 -41.52 24.79 -13.01
C ALA A 407 -41.74 25.80 -11.87
N GLU A 408 -41.05 25.62 -10.75
CA GLU A 408 -41.14 26.48 -9.55
C GLU A 408 -39.73 26.80 -9.02
N PRO A 409 -39.00 27.75 -9.63
CA PRO A 409 -37.63 28.10 -9.23
C PRO A 409 -37.52 28.54 -7.76
N ASP A 410 -38.58 29.09 -7.18
CA ASP A 410 -38.63 29.58 -5.80
C ASP A 410 -39.12 28.51 -4.81
N GLY A 411 -39.59 27.36 -5.32
CA GLY A 411 -40.17 26.26 -4.55
C GLY A 411 -39.24 25.06 -4.38
N ARG A 412 -37.99 25.17 -4.82
CA ARG A 412 -37.00 24.08 -4.75
C ARG A 412 -36.72 23.71 -3.30
N VAL A 413 -36.60 22.42 -3.03
CA VAL A 413 -36.26 21.90 -1.70
C VAL A 413 -35.02 21.03 -1.81
N LEU A 414 -34.03 21.29 -0.96
CA LEU A 414 -32.87 20.44 -0.85
C LEU A 414 -33.04 19.44 0.30
N THR A 415 -33.26 18.18 -0.04
CA THR A 415 -33.27 17.08 0.92
C THR A 415 -31.85 16.55 1.11
N GLY A 416 -31.01 17.30 1.84
CA GLY A 416 -29.62 16.93 2.15
C GLY A 416 -29.44 16.34 3.55
N PRO A 417 -28.24 15.83 3.89
CA PRO A 417 -27.89 15.49 5.28
C PRO A 417 -28.11 16.70 6.20
N ALA A 418 -28.58 16.47 7.43
CA ALA A 418 -28.82 17.55 8.40
C ALA A 418 -27.56 18.43 8.61
N GLU A 419 -26.39 17.79 8.63
CA GLU A 419 -25.08 18.46 8.72
C GLU A 419 -24.85 19.48 7.58
N PHE A 420 -25.25 19.17 6.34
CA PHE A 420 -25.15 20.12 5.23
C PHE A 420 -26.01 21.35 5.50
N VAL A 421 -27.26 21.14 5.91
CA VAL A 421 -28.20 22.22 6.19
C VAL A 421 -27.71 23.09 7.36
N ASP A 422 -27.18 22.47 8.41
CA ASP A 422 -26.68 23.16 9.59
C ASP A 422 -25.50 24.08 9.26
N HIS A 423 -24.54 23.61 8.46
CA HIS A 423 -23.34 24.37 8.11
C HIS A 423 -23.55 25.35 6.96
N TYR A 424 -24.34 24.95 5.95
CA TYR A 424 -24.43 25.66 4.68
C TYR A 424 -25.79 26.27 4.38
N GLY A 425 -26.87 25.87 5.08
CA GLY A 425 -28.25 26.30 4.81
C GLY A 425 -28.41 27.81 4.60
N GLN A 426 -27.77 28.60 5.44
CA GLN A 426 -27.77 30.07 5.39
C GLN A 426 -27.20 30.69 4.10
N PHE A 427 -26.43 29.92 3.30
CA PHE A 427 -25.82 30.39 2.05
C PHE A 427 -26.73 30.18 0.83
N GLY A 428 -28.05 30.11 1.06
CA GLY A 428 -29.06 30.07 0.02
C GLY A 428 -29.66 28.69 -0.22
N PHE A 429 -29.39 27.70 0.64
CA PHE A 429 -29.96 26.36 0.52
C PHE A 429 -31.19 26.12 1.37
N VAL A 430 -31.38 26.90 2.45
CA VAL A 430 -32.57 26.80 3.31
C VAL A 430 -33.06 28.18 3.70
N GLN A 431 -34.32 28.44 3.39
CA GLN A 431 -35.11 29.59 3.81
C GLN A 431 -36.05 29.21 4.95
N ALA A 432 -36.74 30.20 5.52
CA ALA A 432 -37.66 30.01 6.63
C ALA A 432 -38.84 29.08 6.31
N ASP A 433 -39.24 28.98 5.04
CA ASP A 433 -40.29 28.09 4.55
C ASP A 433 -39.79 26.70 4.14
N GLY A 434 -38.49 26.42 4.32
CA GLY A 434 -37.86 25.14 3.97
C GLY A 434 -37.43 25.03 2.50
N THR A 435 -37.61 26.07 1.68
CA THR A 435 -37.15 26.11 0.29
C THR A 435 -35.71 26.59 0.18
N THR A 436 -35.07 26.41 -0.97
CA THR A 436 -33.82 27.11 -1.31
C THR A 436 -34.10 28.56 -1.65
N SER A 437 -33.08 29.42 -1.54
CA SER A 437 -33.12 30.77 -2.12
C SER A 437 -33.29 30.74 -3.65
N LEU A 438 -33.28 31.91 -4.29
CA LEU A 438 -33.28 32.01 -5.75
C LEU A 438 -31.97 31.53 -6.41
N VAL A 439 -30.86 31.48 -5.66
CA VAL A 439 -29.50 31.26 -6.23
C VAL A 439 -28.70 30.09 -5.62
N PRO A 440 -29.30 28.94 -5.25
CA PRO A 440 -28.58 27.84 -4.58
C PRO A 440 -27.44 27.28 -5.43
N TRP A 441 -27.57 27.29 -6.77
CA TRP A 441 -26.53 26.78 -7.68
C TRP A 441 -25.24 27.60 -7.61
N LYS A 442 -25.33 28.87 -7.24
CA LYS A 442 -24.18 29.77 -7.14
C LYS A 442 -23.19 29.35 -6.03
N ASN A 443 -23.70 28.68 -5.01
CA ASN A 443 -22.93 28.28 -3.84
C ASN A 443 -22.84 26.75 -3.69
N ILE A 444 -23.35 25.97 -4.66
CA ILE A 444 -23.50 24.51 -4.54
C ILE A 444 -22.19 23.79 -4.18
N THR A 445 -21.04 24.34 -4.59
CA THR A 445 -19.70 23.80 -4.34
C THR A 445 -19.03 24.34 -3.07
N MET A 446 -19.76 25.06 -2.19
CA MET A 446 -19.24 25.58 -0.92
C MET A 446 -18.72 24.51 0.05
N PRO A 447 -19.39 23.35 0.23
CA PRO A 447 -18.83 22.24 1.01
C PRO A 447 -17.55 21.70 0.37
N ALA A 448 -16.62 21.22 1.19
CA ALA A 448 -15.39 20.60 0.69
C ALA A 448 -15.57 19.13 0.28
N ASP A 449 -16.60 18.49 0.83
CA ASP A 449 -16.89 17.08 0.61
C ASP A 449 -17.68 16.87 -0.69
N PHE A 450 -17.08 16.19 -1.67
CA PHE A 450 -17.72 16.01 -2.97
C PHE A 450 -18.99 15.14 -2.92
N PRO A 451 -19.06 14.02 -2.18
CA PRO A 451 -20.30 13.25 -2.06
C PRO A 451 -21.47 14.10 -1.55
N THR A 452 -21.21 15.01 -0.62
CA THR A 452 -22.19 15.97 -0.13
C THR A 452 -22.66 16.92 -1.24
N VAL A 453 -21.73 17.50 -2.01
CA VAL A 453 -22.06 18.38 -3.14
C VAL A 453 -22.81 17.64 -4.24
N ALA A 454 -22.36 16.45 -4.62
CA ALA A 454 -22.94 15.62 -5.66
C ALA A 454 -24.37 15.19 -5.31
N GLY A 455 -24.62 14.81 -4.05
CA GLY A 455 -25.97 14.52 -3.56
C GLY A 455 -26.89 15.75 -3.65
N ALA A 456 -26.37 16.95 -3.38
CA ALA A 456 -27.15 18.17 -3.52
C ALA A 456 -27.46 18.52 -4.99
N ILE A 457 -26.49 18.33 -5.89
CA ILE A 457 -26.70 18.46 -7.34
C ILE A 457 -27.77 17.47 -7.82
N ALA A 458 -27.66 16.20 -7.44
CA ALA A 458 -28.61 15.14 -7.82
C ALA A 458 -30.04 15.44 -7.35
N GLY A 459 -30.20 16.01 -6.15
CA GLY A 459 -31.52 16.41 -5.64
C GLY A 459 -32.11 17.65 -6.32
N LEU A 460 -31.27 18.63 -6.67
CA LEU A 460 -31.74 19.92 -7.22
C LEU A 460 -31.89 19.93 -8.73
N TYR A 461 -31.11 19.13 -9.47
CA TYR A 461 -31.09 19.16 -10.94
C TYR A 461 -32.46 18.86 -11.56
N PRO A 462 -33.20 17.81 -11.14
CA PRO A 462 -34.55 17.57 -11.66
C PRO A 462 -35.53 18.72 -11.40
N GLN A 463 -35.39 19.38 -10.24
CA GLN A 463 -36.24 20.53 -9.86
C GLN A 463 -35.88 21.80 -10.64
N SER A 464 -34.70 21.84 -11.26
CA SER A 464 -34.19 22.96 -12.06
C SER A 464 -34.41 22.74 -13.57
N GLY A 465 -35.28 21.79 -13.95
CA GLY A 465 -35.59 21.45 -15.34
C GLY A 465 -34.71 20.36 -15.95
N GLY A 466 -33.79 19.79 -15.18
CA GLY A 466 -32.99 18.63 -15.54
C GLY A 466 -33.72 17.30 -15.37
N ARG A 467 -33.00 16.20 -15.54
CA ARG A 467 -33.48 14.83 -15.35
C ARG A 467 -32.87 14.21 -14.09
N GLU A 468 -33.37 13.03 -13.71
CA GLU A 468 -32.68 12.19 -12.72
C GLU A 468 -31.29 11.81 -13.21
N LEU A 469 -30.31 11.83 -12.31
CA LEU A 469 -28.90 11.61 -12.62
C LEU A 469 -28.44 10.22 -12.16
N ASP A 470 -27.67 9.55 -13.01
CA ASP A 470 -26.95 8.31 -12.72
C ASP A 470 -25.58 8.56 -12.10
N GLY A 471 -25.10 9.80 -12.11
CA GLY A 471 -23.85 10.19 -11.47
C GLY A 471 -23.52 11.67 -11.68
N VAL A 472 -22.57 12.15 -10.90
CA VAL A 472 -22.09 13.54 -10.94
C VAL A 472 -20.57 13.52 -11.01
N PHE A 473 -20.03 14.29 -11.95
CA PHE A 473 -18.61 14.54 -12.09
C PHE A 473 -18.33 16.02 -11.80
N ALA A 474 -17.15 16.30 -11.25
CA ALA A 474 -16.65 17.66 -11.12
C ALA A 474 -15.26 17.74 -11.75
N VAL A 475 -15.06 18.77 -12.56
CA VAL A 475 -13.82 19.03 -13.30
C VAL A 475 -13.50 20.51 -13.17
N ASP A 476 -12.27 20.83 -12.78
CA ASP A 476 -11.81 22.21 -12.75
C ASP A 476 -10.97 22.58 -13.98
N ILE A 477 -10.41 23.79 -13.99
CA ILE A 477 -9.64 24.32 -15.12
C ILE A 477 -8.39 23.48 -15.42
N ALA A 478 -7.71 22.93 -14.40
CA ALA A 478 -6.56 22.04 -14.61
C ALA A 478 -7.02 20.70 -15.21
N GLY A 479 -8.19 20.22 -14.80
CA GLY A 479 -8.85 19.08 -15.42
C GLY A 479 -9.15 19.30 -16.90
N ILE A 480 -9.70 20.46 -17.27
CA ILE A 480 -9.93 20.84 -18.67
C ILE A 480 -8.62 20.90 -19.45
N ALA A 481 -7.56 21.50 -18.88
CA ALA A 481 -6.25 21.57 -19.52
C ALA A 481 -5.66 20.19 -19.81
N ALA A 482 -5.86 19.24 -18.90
CA ALA A 482 -5.46 17.85 -19.10
C ALA A 482 -6.30 17.13 -20.16
N LEU A 483 -7.61 17.37 -20.23
CA LEU A 483 -8.46 16.85 -21.31
C LEU A 483 -8.02 17.39 -22.68
N MET A 484 -7.60 18.66 -22.77
CA MET A 484 -7.06 19.24 -24.00
C MET A 484 -5.72 18.63 -24.45
N LYS A 485 -5.02 17.89 -23.58
CA LYS A 485 -3.85 17.08 -24.01
C LYS A 485 -4.27 15.88 -24.86
N LEU A 486 -5.53 15.45 -24.75
CA LEU A 486 -6.09 14.32 -25.50
C LEU A 486 -6.66 14.77 -26.85
N THR A 487 -7.35 15.92 -26.89
CA THR A 487 -7.95 16.46 -28.12
C THR A 487 -6.97 17.26 -28.98
N GLY A 488 -5.93 17.82 -28.36
CA GLY A 488 -5.04 18.78 -29.00
C GLY A 488 -5.61 20.21 -29.00
N PRO A 489 -4.99 21.14 -29.75
CA PRO A 489 -5.41 22.53 -29.79
C PRO A 489 -6.81 22.70 -30.39
N VAL A 490 -7.65 23.48 -29.72
CA VAL A 490 -9.02 23.77 -30.14
C VAL A 490 -9.11 25.21 -30.64
N ARG A 491 -9.74 25.41 -31.79
CA ARG A 491 -10.05 26.73 -32.33
C ARG A 491 -11.43 27.16 -31.87
N VAL A 492 -11.50 28.35 -31.29
CA VAL A 492 -12.75 28.95 -30.84
C VAL A 492 -12.93 30.27 -31.56
N ASP A 493 -14.11 30.48 -32.14
CA ASP A 493 -14.43 31.71 -32.83
C ASP A 493 -14.34 32.91 -31.87
N GLY A 494 -13.73 34.00 -32.33
CA GLY A 494 -13.44 35.18 -31.50
C GLY A 494 -12.06 35.17 -30.83
N LEU A 495 -11.36 34.03 -30.76
CA LEU A 495 -9.96 33.98 -30.33
C LEU A 495 -8.99 34.05 -31.49
N ASN A 496 -8.00 34.94 -31.39
CA ASN A 496 -6.95 35.10 -32.41
C ASN A 496 -5.96 33.92 -32.45
N ARG A 497 -5.97 33.04 -31.44
CA ARG A 497 -5.08 31.88 -31.33
C ARG A 497 -5.85 30.67 -30.80
N PRO A 498 -5.53 29.45 -31.24
CA PRO A 498 -6.10 28.24 -30.67
C PRO A 498 -5.78 28.12 -29.18
N LEU A 499 -6.75 27.69 -28.39
CA LEU A 499 -6.50 27.27 -27.01
C LEU A 499 -5.89 25.87 -27.02
N ASN A 500 -4.96 25.62 -26.11
CA ASN A 500 -4.36 24.31 -25.91
C ASN A 500 -4.06 24.11 -24.42
N ALA A 501 -3.61 22.91 -24.07
CA ALA A 501 -3.30 22.52 -22.69
C ALA A 501 -2.33 23.47 -21.95
N ASN A 502 -1.50 24.25 -22.65
CA ASN A 502 -0.55 25.17 -22.02
C ASN A 502 -1.09 26.61 -21.88
N THR A 503 -2.17 26.96 -22.58
CA THR A 503 -2.69 28.34 -22.61
C THR A 503 -4.09 28.46 -22.01
N VAL A 504 -4.82 27.34 -21.92
CA VAL A 504 -6.21 27.35 -21.46
C VAL A 504 -6.34 27.73 -19.99
N GLU A 505 -5.38 27.34 -19.14
CA GLU A 505 -5.41 27.70 -17.72
C GLU A 505 -5.26 29.20 -17.53
N ASP A 506 -4.24 29.82 -18.11
CA ASP A 506 -4.02 31.27 -18.03
C ASP A 506 -5.22 32.04 -18.59
N PHE A 507 -5.78 31.58 -19.72
CA PHE A 507 -6.94 32.21 -20.32
C PHE A 507 -8.17 32.14 -19.40
N LEU A 508 -8.53 30.94 -18.91
CA LEU A 508 -9.71 30.71 -18.09
C LEU A 508 -9.56 31.24 -16.65
N LEU A 509 -8.34 31.42 -16.14
CA LEU A 509 -8.11 31.97 -14.80
C LEU A 509 -7.94 33.49 -14.79
N LYS A 510 -7.43 34.08 -15.88
CA LYS A 510 -7.02 35.50 -15.89
C LYS A 510 -7.53 36.25 -17.12
N ASP A 511 -7.11 35.86 -18.32
CA ASP A 511 -7.29 36.71 -19.52
C ASP A 511 -8.76 36.95 -19.87
N GLN A 512 -9.63 35.97 -19.60
CA GLN A 512 -11.07 36.10 -19.87
C GLN A 512 -11.73 37.27 -19.11
N TYR A 513 -11.15 37.73 -18.00
CA TYR A 513 -11.69 38.84 -17.22
C TYR A 513 -11.35 40.22 -17.79
N LEU A 514 -10.53 40.27 -18.84
CA LEU A 514 -10.26 41.48 -19.60
C LEU A 514 -11.32 41.73 -20.71
N LEU A 515 -12.18 40.73 -20.97
CA LEU A 515 -13.27 40.84 -21.94
C LEU A 515 -14.50 41.48 -21.32
N GLU A 516 -15.33 42.11 -22.15
CA GLU A 516 -16.65 42.58 -21.73
C GLU A 516 -17.54 41.40 -21.31
N ARG A 517 -18.47 41.65 -20.37
CA ARG A 517 -19.24 40.58 -19.70
C ARG A 517 -19.99 39.67 -20.69
N ASP A 518 -20.65 40.25 -21.69
CA ASP A 518 -21.46 39.51 -22.66
C ASP A 518 -20.55 38.72 -23.62
N GLU A 519 -19.48 39.35 -24.11
CA GLU A 519 -18.46 38.68 -24.96
C GLU A 519 -17.80 37.50 -24.23
N ARG A 520 -17.54 37.65 -22.93
CA ARG A 520 -16.98 36.59 -22.08
C ARG A 520 -17.93 35.41 -21.95
N ALA A 521 -19.23 35.66 -21.72
CA ALA A 521 -20.21 34.60 -21.55
C ALA A 521 -20.33 33.75 -22.83
N ASP A 522 -20.46 34.40 -23.99
CA ASP A 522 -20.51 33.73 -25.29
C ASP A 522 -19.21 32.96 -25.57
N MET A 523 -18.05 33.54 -25.23
CA MET A 523 -16.75 32.91 -25.38
C MET A 523 -16.61 31.63 -24.55
N LEU A 524 -17.03 31.65 -23.28
CA LEU A 524 -16.94 30.47 -22.40
C LEU A 524 -17.86 29.34 -22.85
N ASP A 525 -19.08 29.65 -23.30
CA ASP A 525 -19.99 28.65 -23.88
C ASP A 525 -19.37 28.02 -25.14
N ALA A 526 -18.81 28.85 -26.04
CA ALA A 526 -18.14 28.37 -27.24
C ALA A 526 -16.92 27.48 -26.92
N ILE A 527 -16.08 27.87 -25.95
CA ILE A 527 -14.93 27.05 -25.50
C ILE A 527 -15.41 25.69 -25.00
N ALA A 528 -16.38 25.68 -24.08
CA ALA A 528 -16.84 24.45 -23.45
C ALA A 528 -17.44 23.48 -24.49
N ARG A 529 -18.33 23.98 -25.36
CA ARG A 529 -18.90 23.17 -26.46
C ARG A 529 -17.82 22.63 -27.37
N THR A 530 -16.88 23.46 -27.80
CA THR A 530 -15.85 23.03 -28.75
C THR A 530 -14.89 22.01 -28.13
N VAL A 531 -14.56 22.14 -26.84
CA VAL A 531 -13.72 21.15 -26.13
C VAL A 531 -14.45 19.81 -25.99
N VAL A 532 -15.73 19.83 -25.61
CA VAL A 532 -16.53 18.60 -25.48
C VAL A 532 -16.74 17.95 -26.85
N ASP A 533 -17.10 18.72 -27.88
CA ASP A 533 -17.24 18.21 -29.24
C ASP A 533 -15.91 17.62 -29.75
N ALA A 534 -14.78 18.26 -29.47
CA ALA A 534 -13.47 17.73 -29.82
C ALA A 534 -13.17 16.41 -29.09
N LEU A 535 -13.55 16.26 -27.82
CA LEU A 535 -13.42 15.01 -27.07
C LEU A 535 -14.29 13.91 -27.68
N LEU A 536 -15.51 14.23 -28.11
CA LEU A 536 -16.46 13.25 -28.64
C LEU A 536 -16.21 12.89 -30.11
N THR A 537 -15.49 13.73 -30.87
CA THR A 537 -15.22 13.49 -32.30
C THR A 537 -13.79 13.02 -32.58
N THR A 538 -12.86 13.22 -31.64
CA THR A 538 -11.49 12.70 -31.77
C THR A 538 -11.44 11.26 -31.31
N THR A 539 -10.67 10.42 -32.01
CA THR A 539 -10.31 9.09 -31.50
C THR A 539 -9.48 9.27 -30.23
N LEU A 540 -10.07 8.94 -29.07
CA LEU A 540 -9.35 8.98 -27.81
C LEU A 540 -8.39 7.79 -27.72
N PRO A 541 -7.21 7.99 -27.12
CA PRO A 541 -6.22 6.93 -27.01
C PRO A 541 -6.70 5.83 -26.09
N GLU A 542 -5.98 4.71 -26.10
CA GLU A 542 -6.26 3.56 -25.25
C GLU A 542 -6.34 3.92 -23.75
N PRO A 543 -7.09 3.14 -22.94
CA PRO A 543 -7.33 3.43 -21.52
C PRO A 543 -6.07 3.66 -20.68
N THR A 544 -4.95 3.01 -21.02
CA THR A 544 -3.69 3.22 -20.28
C THR A 544 -3.15 4.63 -20.47
N GLN A 545 -3.32 5.23 -21.65
CA GLN A 545 -2.93 6.61 -21.91
C GLN A 545 -3.92 7.59 -21.26
N LEU A 546 -5.22 7.28 -21.28
CA LEU A 546 -6.22 8.04 -20.53
C LEU A 546 -5.88 8.06 -19.03
N ALA A 547 -5.59 6.90 -18.45
CA ALA A 547 -5.19 6.78 -17.05
C ALA A 547 -3.89 7.54 -16.72
N ARG A 548 -2.92 7.60 -17.64
CA ARG A 548 -1.71 8.41 -17.47
C ARG A 548 -1.98 9.92 -17.50
N THR A 549 -2.92 10.36 -18.33
CA THR A 549 -3.27 11.79 -18.45
C THR A 549 -4.19 12.24 -17.32
N LEU A 550 -5.18 11.42 -16.95
CA LEU A 550 -6.21 11.76 -15.97
C LEU A 550 -5.87 11.31 -14.55
N GLY A 551 -5.09 10.24 -14.38
CA GLY A 551 -4.72 9.70 -13.07
C GLY A 551 -4.09 10.72 -12.12
N PRO A 552 -3.16 11.60 -12.56
CA PRO A 552 -2.61 12.65 -11.71
C PRO A 552 -3.62 13.70 -11.24
N LEU A 553 -4.76 13.85 -11.92
CA LEU A 553 -5.81 14.83 -11.58
C LEU A 553 -6.64 14.38 -10.37
N VAL A 554 -6.76 13.07 -10.19
CA VAL A 554 -7.57 12.46 -9.14
C VAL A 554 -7.06 12.79 -7.73
N PRO A 555 -5.80 12.50 -7.35
CA PRO A 555 -5.30 12.88 -6.03
C PRO A 555 -5.21 14.40 -5.84
N ALA A 556 -5.10 15.16 -6.93
CA ALA A 556 -5.13 16.62 -6.93
C ALA A 556 -6.56 17.20 -6.88
N ARG A 557 -7.60 16.35 -6.92
CA ARG A 557 -9.03 16.71 -6.89
C ARG A 557 -9.49 17.60 -8.07
N HIS A 558 -8.76 17.55 -9.18
CA HIS A 558 -9.13 18.23 -10.43
C HIS A 558 -10.16 17.43 -11.25
N LEU A 559 -10.38 16.15 -10.89
CA LEU A 559 -11.39 15.26 -11.45
C LEU A 559 -11.99 14.42 -10.33
N MET A 560 -13.28 14.59 -10.07
CA MET A 560 -14.03 13.84 -9.06
C MET A 560 -15.29 13.21 -9.67
N ALA A 561 -15.73 12.09 -9.10
CA ALA A 561 -16.87 11.31 -9.57
C ALA A 561 -17.69 10.75 -8.39
N TRP A 562 -19.01 10.78 -8.55
CA TRP A 562 -19.97 10.27 -7.58
C TRP A 562 -21.09 9.51 -8.29
N SER A 563 -21.57 8.44 -7.68
CA SER A 563 -22.75 7.69 -8.12
C SER A 563 -23.70 7.42 -6.95
N PRO A 564 -25.03 7.47 -7.16
CA PRO A 564 -25.99 6.99 -6.18
C PRO A 564 -25.97 5.46 -6.00
N ARG A 565 -25.29 4.71 -6.88
CA ARG A 565 -25.13 3.25 -6.78
C ARG A 565 -23.88 2.90 -6.00
N SER A 566 -24.02 2.00 -5.03
CA SER A 566 -22.95 1.70 -4.08
C SER A 566 -21.75 0.99 -4.69
N ASP A 567 -21.96 0.17 -5.73
CA ASP A 567 -20.90 -0.52 -6.46
C ASP A 567 -20.07 0.44 -7.32
N GLU A 568 -20.73 1.31 -8.08
CA GLU A 568 -20.08 2.40 -8.84
C GLU A 568 -19.37 3.39 -7.90
N GLN A 569 -19.99 3.77 -6.78
CA GLN A 569 -19.37 4.64 -5.79
C GLN A 569 -18.15 3.98 -5.13
N ALA A 570 -18.20 2.69 -4.83
CA ALA A 570 -17.07 1.95 -4.29
C ALA A 570 -15.88 1.93 -5.26
N LEU A 571 -16.15 1.80 -6.57
CA LEU A 571 -15.12 1.94 -7.60
C LEU A 571 -14.51 3.34 -7.59
N PHE A 572 -15.32 4.41 -7.57
CA PHE A 572 -14.80 5.78 -7.53
C PHE A 572 -13.96 6.05 -6.27
N THR A 573 -14.36 5.55 -5.10
CA THR A 573 -13.56 5.61 -3.87
C THR A 573 -12.25 4.83 -4.01
N ALA A 574 -12.28 3.61 -4.57
CA ALA A 574 -11.08 2.79 -4.77
C ALA A 574 -10.08 3.43 -5.75
N LEU A 575 -10.58 4.17 -6.74
CA LEU A 575 -9.79 4.96 -7.68
C LEU A 575 -9.34 6.32 -7.10
N GLY A 576 -9.85 6.73 -5.93
CA GLY A 576 -9.59 8.02 -5.31
C GLY A 576 -10.37 9.20 -5.91
N MET A 577 -11.34 8.94 -6.79
CA MET A 577 -12.16 9.93 -7.48
C MET A 577 -13.34 10.44 -6.64
N ASP A 578 -13.65 9.81 -5.51
CA ASP A 578 -14.85 10.14 -4.73
C ASP A 578 -14.88 11.56 -4.17
N GLY A 579 -13.72 12.23 -4.09
CA GLY A 579 -13.62 13.60 -3.59
C GLY A 579 -14.07 13.76 -2.14
N ALA A 580 -14.12 12.69 -1.35
CA ALA A 580 -14.52 12.77 0.05
C ALA A 580 -13.43 13.46 0.90
N VAL A 581 -13.84 14.20 1.92
CA VAL A 581 -12.87 14.82 2.87
C VAL A 581 -12.09 13.74 3.63
N SER A 582 -12.73 12.63 3.96
CA SER A 582 -12.08 11.50 4.62
C SER A 582 -10.95 10.90 3.77
N THR A 583 -11.20 10.70 2.46
CA THR A 583 -10.19 10.23 1.50
C THR A 583 -9.06 11.26 1.36
N TRP A 584 -9.38 12.56 1.34
CA TRP A 584 -8.37 13.62 1.29
C TRP A 584 -7.45 13.63 2.51
N LEU A 585 -8.02 13.49 3.71
CA LEU A 585 -7.25 13.42 4.95
C LEU A 585 -6.38 12.17 5.04
N ALA A 586 -6.89 11.02 4.59
CA ALA A 586 -6.15 9.75 4.58
C ALA A 586 -4.98 9.76 3.58
N ALA A 587 -5.03 10.60 2.54
CA ALA A 587 -3.96 10.77 1.57
C ALA A 587 -2.86 11.74 2.03
N GLY A 588 -3.09 12.54 3.08
CA GLY A 588 -2.12 13.48 3.62
C GLY A 588 -0.91 12.81 4.28
N SER A 589 0.20 13.54 4.38
CA SER A 589 1.32 13.13 5.23
C SER A 589 0.92 13.19 6.70
N GLY A 590 1.35 12.22 7.50
CA GLY A 590 1.23 12.25 8.96
C GLY A 590 0.00 11.55 9.54
N ASP A 591 0.09 11.19 10.83
CA ASP A 591 -0.96 10.48 11.57
C ASP A 591 -2.20 11.35 11.86
N HIS A 592 -2.09 12.67 11.64
CA HIS A 592 -3.10 13.65 12.01
C HIS A 592 -4.04 14.05 10.88
N GLY A 593 -3.61 13.93 9.61
CA GLY A 593 -4.32 14.34 8.39
C GLY A 593 -4.71 15.83 8.39
N VAL A 594 -4.30 16.60 7.38
CA VAL A 594 -4.66 18.03 7.28
C VAL A 594 -5.17 18.38 5.90
N ALA A 595 -6.34 19.01 5.87
CA ALA A 595 -7.00 19.49 4.66
C ALA A 595 -7.52 20.92 4.90
N VAL A 596 -7.33 21.81 3.93
CA VAL A 596 -7.71 23.24 4.07
C VAL A 596 -8.60 23.67 2.90
N ALA A 597 -9.88 23.87 3.19
CA ALA A 597 -10.84 24.39 2.23
C ALA A 597 -10.97 25.91 2.32
N ARG A 598 -11.19 26.56 1.18
CA ARG A 598 -11.34 28.01 1.04
C ARG A 598 -12.65 28.35 0.38
N ASN A 599 -13.40 29.27 0.97
CA ASN A 599 -14.59 29.85 0.38
C ASN A 599 -14.37 31.36 0.24
N ASN A 600 -14.35 31.86 -0.99
CA ASN A 600 -14.30 33.31 -1.24
C ASN A 600 -15.53 33.95 -0.59
N ALA A 601 -15.28 34.97 0.22
CA ALA A 601 -16.30 35.72 0.94
C ALA A 601 -16.23 37.21 0.61
N ALA A 602 -15.60 37.60 -0.51
CA ALA A 602 -15.58 38.95 -1.08
C ALA A 602 -16.34 39.06 -2.42
N ALA A 603 -16.70 37.95 -3.06
CA ALA A 603 -17.27 37.90 -4.41
C ALA A 603 -16.37 38.56 -5.49
N ASN A 604 -15.05 38.48 -5.29
CA ASN A 604 -14.03 38.95 -6.24
C ASN A 604 -13.22 37.77 -6.79
N LYS A 605 -12.29 38.02 -7.73
CA LYS A 605 -11.51 36.95 -8.40
C LYS A 605 -10.06 36.87 -7.93
N LEU A 606 -9.82 37.25 -6.68
CA LEU A 606 -8.47 37.39 -6.11
C LEU A 606 -7.85 36.06 -5.66
N ASP A 607 -8.60 34.96 -5.59
CA ASP A 607 -8.10 33.69 -5.06
C ASP A 607 -6.88 33.14 -5.82
N VAL A 608 -6.78 33.43 -7.13
CA VAL A 608 -5.61 33.06 -7.97
C VAL A 608 -4.33 33.78 -7.52
N TYR A 609 -4.48 34.94 -6.88
CA TYR A 609 -3.39 35.79 -6.40
C TYR A 609 -3.11 35.57 -4.91
N VAL A 610 -3.73 34.57 -4.27
CA VAL A 610 -3.46 34.20 -2.87
C VAL A 610 -2.96 32.76 -2.79
N PRO A 611 -1.71 32.48 -3.17
CA PRO A 611 -1.10 31.17 -2.98
C PRO A 611 -1.15 30.73 -1.51
N MET A 612 -1.35 29.44 -1.31
CA MET A 612 -1.40 28.81 0.00
C MET A 612 -0.42 27.65 0.06
N GLU A 613 0.41 27.65 1.08
CA GLU A 613 1.32 26.55 1.41
C GLU A 613 0.88 25.92 2.73
N VAL A 614 0.74 24.59 2.77
CA VAL A 614 0.39 23.84 3.97
C VAL A 614 1.51 22.84 4.25
N THR A 615 2.04 22.87 5.48
CA THR A 615 3.06 21.93 5.95
C THR A 615 2.68 21.43 7.33
N ASP A 616 2.77 20.13 7.57
CA ASP A 616 2.50 19.50 8.85
C ASP A 616 3.73 18.79 9.43
N ASP A 617 3.76 18.68 10.76
CA ASP A 617 4.76 17.92 11.51
C ASP A 617 4.15 17.28 12.78
N ALA A 618 5.00 16.66 13.60
CA ALA A 618 4.55 15.96 14.81
C ALA A 618 3.97 16.87 15.91
N THR A 619 4.10 18.20 15.78
CA THR A 619 3.66 19.18 16.78
C THR A 619 2.45 19.99 16.32
N GLY A 620 2.28 20.15 15.01
CA GLY A 620 1.18 20.91 14.45
C GLY A 620 1.18 20.97 12.93
N ALA A 621 0.43 21.92 12.39
CA ALA A 621 0.51 22.29 10.98
C ALA A 621 0.57 23.82 10.80
N THR A 622 1.21 24.24 9.73
CA THR A 622 1.42 25.63 9.35
C THR A 622 0.79 25.89 7.99
N ILE A 623 0.01 26.98 7.89
CA ILE A 623 -0.60 27.47 6.66
C ILE A 623 -0.01 28.85 6.39
N ARG A 624 0.70 29.02 5.26
CA ARG A 624 1.25 30.31 4.82
C ARG A 624 0.42 30.84 3.66
N LEU A 625 0.05 32.11 3.74
CA LEU A 625 -0.74 32.82 2.74
C LEU A 625 -0.07 34.15 2.41
N GLU A 626 -0.16 34.57 1.16
CA GLU A 626 0.34 35.86 0.70
C GLU A 626 -0.56 36.37 -0.42
N ASN A 627 -1.05 37.60 -0.32
CA ASN A 627 -1.81 38.23 -1.40
C ASN A 627 -0.84 38.94 -2.35
N THR A 628 -0.61 38.35 -3.52
CA THR A 628 0.32 38.83 -4.54
C THR A 628 -0.37 39.65 -5.63
N ALA A 629 -1.58 40.15 -5.41
CA ALA A 629 -2.33 40.92 -6.41
C ALA A 629 -1.65 42.26 -6.70
N ASP A 630 -1.45 42.56 -7.99
CA ASP A 630 -1.06 43.88 -8.47
C ASP A 630 -2.30 44.62 -8.95
N ILE A 631 -2.97 45.33 -8.04
CA ILE A 631 -4.26 46.01 -8.29
C ILE A 631 -4.19 46.98 -9.48
N ALA A 632 -3.03 47.58 -9.78
CA ALA A 632 -2.90 48.49 -10.90
C ALA A 632 -3.00 47.78 -12.27
N ALA A 633 -2.86 46.46 -12.29
CA ALA A 633 -2.92 45.62 -13.48
C ALA A 633 -4.23 44.81 -13.58
N LEU A 634 -5.18 44.98 -12.66
CA LEU A 634 -6.41 44.21 -12.60
C LEU A 634 -7.63 45.09 -12.93
N PRO A 635 -8.65 44.53 -13.61
CA PRO A 635 -9.91 45.23 -13.81
C PRO A 635 -10.77 45.18 -12.54
N ASP A 636 -11.62 46.18 -12.32
CA ASP A 636 -12.53 46.30 -11.15
C ASP A 636 -13.34 45.03 -10.87
N TYR A 637 -13.68 44.24 -11.90
CA TYR A 637 -14.41 42.98 -11.73
C TYR A 637 -13.60 41.90 -10.97
N VAL A 638 -12.27 41.98 -11.00
CA VAL A 638 -11.35 41.01 -10.39
C VAL A 638 -10.98 41.43 -8.98
N ASP A 639 -10.63 42.70 -8.76
CA ASP A 639 -10.09 43.21 -7.49
C ASP A 639 -11.06 44.09 -6.70
N GLY A 640 -12.19 44.47 -7.29
CA GLY A 640 -13.24 45.22 -6.64
C GLY A 640 -13.84 44.47 -5.45
N ASN A 641 -14.41 45.22 -4.50
CA ASN A 641 -14.94 44.66 -3.27
C ASN A 641 -16.35 45.21 -2.95
N PRO A 642 -17.42 44.44 -3.21
CA PRO A 642 -18.80 44.87 -2.95
C PRO A 642 -19.13 44.97 -1.45
N LEU A 643 -18.25 44.53 -0.55
CA LEU A 643 -18.44 44.60 0.90
C LEU A 643 -17.89 45.89 1.52
N GLY A 644 -17.34 46.80 0.72
CA GLY A 644 -16.78 48.07 1.18
C GLY A 644 -15.39 47.94 1.84
N LEU A 645 -14.71 46.80 1.67
CA LEU A 645 -13.29 46.67 2.01
C LEU A 645 -12.42 47.36 0.93
N PRO A 646 -11.16 47.69 1.23
CA PRO A 646 -10.24 48.23 0.22
C PRO A 646 -10.11 47.33 -1.01
N GLU A 647 -9.94 47.93 -2.18
CA GLU A 647 -9.67 47.22 -3.45
C GLU A 647 -8.46 46.28 -3.30
N GLY A 648 -8.55 45.11 -3.94
CA GLY A 648 -7.53 44.06 -3.83
C GLY A 648 -7.53 43.30 -2.50
N THR A 649 -8.45 43.59 -1.57
CA THR A 649 -8.57 42.79 -0.34
C THR A 649 -9.24 41.44 -0.63
N ALA A 650 -8.51 40.36 -0.38
CA ALA A 650 -9.04 39.00 -0.43
C ALA A 650 -9.66 38.65 0.92
N ARG A 651 -10.99 38.45 0.95
CA ARG A 651 -11.71 37.94 2.12
C ARG A 651 -12.07 36.49 1.91
N THR A 652 -11.60 35.61 2.79
CA THR A 652 -11.76 34.16 2.63
C THR A 652 -12.22 33.54 3.94
N ARG A 653 -13.27 32.70 3.86
CA ARG A 653 -13.67 31.78 4.92
C ARG A 653 -12.88 30.48 4.74
N PHE A 654 -12.05 30.15 5.72
CA PHE A 654 -11.29 28.90 5.75
C PHE A 654 -12.02 27.87 6.59
N THR A 655 -11.91 26.60 6.17
CA THR A 655 -12.25 25.45 7.01
C THR A 655 -11.08 24.48 6.98
N VAL A 656 -10.49 24.23 8.15
CA VAL A 656 -9.39 23.27 8.34
C VAL A 656 -9.98 21.97 8.87
N TYR A 657 -9.75 20.88 8.16
CA TYR A 657 -10.16 19.53 8.53
C TYR A 657 -9.00 18.74 9.10
N THR A 658 -9.24 17.96 10.14
CA THR A 658 -8.24 17.08 10.77
C THR A 658 -8.84 15.74 11.23
N LEU A 659 -8.01 14.69 11.31
CA LEU A 659 -8.39 13.39 11.89
C LEU A 659 -8.33 13.40 13.43
N THR A 660 -7.49 14.27 14.00
CA THR A 660 -7.32 14.42 15.45
C THR A 660 -7.69 15.83 15.92
N PRO A 661 -8.14 16.01 17.17
CA PRO A 661 -8.44 17.34 17.69
C PRO A 661 -7.20 18.27 17.72
N VAL A 662 -7.45 19.55 17.52
CA VAL A 662 -6.48 20.65 17.60
C VAL A 662 -6.67 21.42 18.91
N ALA A 663 -5.57 21.71 19.61
CA ALA A 663 -5.57 22.43 20.89
C ALA A 663 -5.78 23.95 20.73
N GLY A 664 -5.25 24.53 19.65
CA GLY A 664 -5.39 25.96 19.38
C GLY A 664 -4.86 26.38 18.02
N PHE A 665 -5.24 27.59 17.62
CA PHE A 665 -4.77 28.25 16.40
C PHE A 665 -4.10 29.57 16.75
N THR A 666 -3.04 29.91 16.02
CA THR A 666 -2.40 31.22 16.08
C THR A 666 -2.25 31.82 14.68
N ARG A 667 -2.38 33.14 14.55
CA ARG A 667 -2.04 33.92 13.37
C ARG A 667 -0.88 34.84 13.74
N ASP A 668 0.26 34.68 13.09
CA ASP A 668 1.47 35.47 13.31
C ASP A 668 1.89 35.53 14.80
N GLY A 669 1.65 34.43 15.53
CA GLY A 669 1.97 34.28 16.96
C GLY A 669 0.89 34.77 17.93
N ALA A 670 -0.19 35.40 17.45
CA ALA A 670 -1.34 35.77 18.27
C ALA A 670 -2.44 34.71 18.19
N VAL A 671 -3.21 34.52 19.27
CA VAL A 671 -4.33 33.56 19.29
C VAL A 671 -5.35 33.92 18.19
N LEU A 672 -5.69 32.94 17.35
CA LEU A 672 -6.71 33.06 16.33
C LEU A 672 -7.99 32.36 16.81
N PRO A 673 -9.09 33.10 17.06
CA PRO A 673 -10.37 32.50 17.38
C PRO A 673 -10.91 31.71 16.18
N VAL A 674 -11.34 30.47 16.43
CA VAL A 674 -11.96 29.61 15.42
C VAL A 674 -13.28 29.05 15.95
N SER A 675 -14.22 28.79 15.06
CA SER A 675 -15.38 27.95 15.35
C SER A 675 -14.98 26.49 15.13
N SER A 676 -15.31 25.60 16.07
CA SER A 676 -15.05 24.17 15.95
C SER A 676 -16.34 23.37 15.81
N GLY A 677 -16.28 22.29 15.05
CA GLY A 677 -17.39 21.36 14.84
C GLY A 677 -16.92 20.06 14.23
N GLN A 678 -17.87 19.29 13.70
CA GLN A 678 -17.61 18.14 12.85
C GLN A 678 -18.28 18.36 11.50
N GLU A 679 -17.62 17.86 10.46
CA GLU A 679 -18.13 17.86 9.09
C GLU A 679 -17.51 16.68 8.33
N ALA A 680 -18.32 15.91 7.60
CA ALA A 680 -17.86 14.80 6.76
C ALA A 680 -16.98 13.76 7.51
N GLY A 681 -17.29 13.53 8.79
CA GLY A 681 -16.56 12.60 9.66
C GLY A 681 -15.20 13.11 10.15
N ALA A 682 -14.86 14.38 9.94
CA ALA A 682 -13.63 15.01 10.38
C ALA A 682 -13.90 16.11 11.43
N PHE A 683 -12.87 16.49 12.20
CA PHE A 683 -12.91 17.73 12.98
C PHE A 683 -12.77 18.90 12.02
N ALA A 684 -13.65 19.89 12.14
CA ALA A 684 -13.69 21.05 11.26
C ALA A 684 -13.51 22.35 12.06
N TYR A 685 -12.58 23.19 11.64
CA TYR A 685 -12.25 24.46 12.28
C TYR A 685 -12.41 25.61 11.28
N THR A 686 -13.33 26.53 11.55
CA THR A 686 -13.68 27.62 10.63
C THR A 686 -13.27 28.98 11.17
N PHE A 687 -12.69 29.81 10.31
CA PHE A 687 -12.38 31.21 10.57
C PHE A 687 -12.41 32.04 9.27
N VAL A 688 -12.42 33.36 9.39
CA VAL A 688 -12.42 34.29 8.25
C VAL A 688 -11.19 35.18 8.34
N LEU A 689 -10.50 35.39 7.22
CA LEU A 689 -9.38 36.31 7.11
C LEU A 689 -9.61 37.30 5.97
N ASP A 690 -9.14 38.52 6.20
CA ASP A 690 -8.96 39.55 5.19
C ASP A 690 -7.45 39.72 4.98
N LEU A 691 -6.98 39.63 3.73
CA LEU A 691 -5.60 39.89 3.34
C LEU A 691 -5.57 41.03 2.31
N ALA A 692 -4.95 42.15 2.66
CA ALA A 692 -4.72 43.26 1.74
C ALA A 692 -3.65 42.91 0.69
N PRO A 693 -3.58 43.63 -0.46
CA PRO A 693 -2.49 43.44 -1.43
C PRO A 693 -1.11 43.57 -0.79
N GLY A 694 -0.23 42.61 -1.06
CA GLY A 694 1.12 42.52 -0.50
C GLY A 694 1.18 42.00 0.95
N GLU A 695 0.05 41.72 1.59
CA GLU A 695 0.02 41.15 2.94
C GLU A 695 0.34 39.65 2.91
N ALA A 696 1.22 39.21 3.80
CA ALA A 696 1.49 37.81 4.07
C ALA A 696 1.18 37.48 5.54
N THR A 697 0.66 36.29 5.79
CA THR A 697 0.33 35.82 7.14
C THR A 697 0.60 34.33 7.29
N THR A 698 0.90 33.91 8.52
CA THR A 698 1.13 32.52 8.88
C THR A 698 0.16 32.08 9.97
N ILE A 699 -0.58 31.01 9.69
CA ILE A 699 -1.46 30.35 10.66
C ILE A 699 -0.75 29.10 11.15
N ARG A 700 -0.73 28.88 12.46
CA ARG A 700 -0.27 27.62 13.06
C ARG A 700 -1.38 26.99 13.89
N LEU A 701 -1.56 25.69 13.73
CA LEU A 701 -2.40 24.87 14.61
C LEU A 701 -1.53 23.90 15.39
N GLU A 702 -1.89 23.65 16.65
CA GLU A 702 -1.17 22.75 17.57
C GLU A 702 -2.01 21.50 17.87
N TRP A 703 -1.42 20.31 17.81
CA TRP A 703 -2.15 19.07 18.10
C TRP A 703 -2.57 18.99 19.57
N ALA A 704 -3.77 18.47 19.84
CA ALA A 704 -4.18 18.08 21.19
C ALA A 704 -3.57 16.71 21.51
N LEU A 705 -2.32 16.70 21.98
CA LEU A 705 -1.57 15.48 22.36
C LEU A 705 -2.10 14.81 23.64
#